data_AF-A0A353BIK3-F1
#
_entry.id   AF-A0A353BIK3-F1
#
_cell.length_a   1.000
_cell.length_b   1.000
_cell.length_c   1.000
_cell.angle_alpha   90.00
_cell.angle_beta   90.00
_cell.angle_gamma   90.00
#
_symmetry.space_group_name_H-M   'P 1'
#
loop_
_entity.id
_entity.type
_entity.pdbx_description
1 polymer ?
#
loop_
_entity_poly.entity_id
_entity_poly.type
_entity_poly.pdbx_seq_one_letter_code
_entity_poly.pdbx_strand_id
1 'polypeptide(L)'
;MNRKGFTLIEMMVAVMILGIVMAAVVTVFIQSDKSKRQTEQLAEAQNHARAAMSIVERELKSAGYGIPMNHGQPVIAFAVPFECVFNANIVPFPSDTPPHGQPRAYDPSAAPACPNYNPGTYFNTGVETYRYFISRTDSLALRTRNPDDAVLIRQVYGRMNDGSNQANPALNQHIAIVRPPADTTDVTIVPMFQYWYRQTPTDTVLRLWGDADNDRVLTGNERRFGNPPASVRNAIEEVTLTITAETRNPYKNRYQQVSIATRMNLFNVPMAAVKYFINGRYIIDGTSTGIQDGEVTLSTGAIQNTMTDGSYQFSVDPGSYVVRPQKLIEGASDYHLLLNPQDTLVTVVNADINNLDFRYRQIGSGDMGQIIGTVYNDSNMNMANDPGERGISGVTVVVNGRSIYSDTTYITMETKTDINGGYSFTLPAGIYNVSETDSFGYFSSTPNTVADTLATGASDTVNFGDYKGAAGFIKVKVWHDADKDSSESPGELGLSNVLCVVTKGGANDIEVAKGRTNSLGEILFCVPADTTYSVYEVDPDSMTSTCALRLGYRNDPADSMASPFVNRVENVIVPKDSTYRVKYGDAVGFITIALGQTERVLSLATPNLREYRNPPGDKDNPTSTYNEPDIVLGTVKASTSNLLVWYNLYLDPTTAFGSLFTSNPHFSYDLGFDIPALASANFDIGAASPSVTDDIVAGLKANSSGANIVVGLTHNGGGSGVNKDKDKGLVQMLAAAPTTQRYSTITPATNTDVYSLAAAILTPSNQFDFAVGTKTAENEGHVEVWRNNGTGSLFTRDTVLTSAGGVQIGEVRSLYAADVVDSLGLSGQDGLMDLIVGTKTNNYPNYRGQLIIFRRAGRLKRFAHHATISYNDGYVNAIKAYDSGLPRGTILDDIAVGLRVPGTSENDFQGRVDLWHNNNNGNFGIGGMPNDQVEPGGEVMSLAAGLLNIDNYNDLVVGVKYAEKSGGTLMYYTSPPGYLPSYGSDPSGGHQHGEVVVAHTVVFRPSPGRTDVIVAVRELNASNQSIGKLVIYFNKF
;
A
#
# COMPACT_ATOMS: atom_id res chain seq x y z
N MET A 1 1.46 -47.60 -93.55
CA MET A 1 0.85 -46.71 -92.53
C MET A 1 -0.67 -46.89 -92.58
N ASN A 2 -1.25 -47.86 -91.87
CA ASN A 2 -2.70 -48.08 -91.92
C ASN A 2 -3.36 -47.56 -90.64
N ARG A 3 -3.88 -46.33 -90.75
CA ARG A 3 -4.76 -45.73 -89.75
C ARG A 3 -6.01 -46.62 -89.65
N LYS A 4 -6.15 -47.39 -88.56
CA LYS A 4 -7.43 -48.03 -88.23
C LYS A 4 -8.41 -46.92 -87.88
N GLY A 5 -9.31 -46.58 -88.81
CA GLY A 5 -10.42 -45.68 -88.54
C GLY A 5 -11.41 -46.34 -87.58
N PHE A 6 -11.95 -45.55 -86.66
CA PHE A 6 -12.99 -46.01 -85.73
C PHE A 6 -14.22 -46.49 -86.49
N THR A 7 -14.82 -47.60 -86.05
CA THR A 7 -16.08 -48.07 -86.64
C THR A 7 -17.24 -47.15 -86.24
N LEU A 8 -18.30 -47.11 -87.04
CA LEU A 8 -19.47 -46.28 -86.76
C LEU A 8 -20.10 -46.64 -85.40
N ILE A 9 -20.10 -47.93 -85.04
CA ILE A 9 -20.57 -48.44 -83.74
C ILE A 9 -19.68 -47.95 -82.58
N GLU A 10 -18.36 -47.96 -82.71
CA GLU A 10 -17.47 -47.41 -81.67
C GLU A 10 -17.71 -45.91 -81.47
N MET A 11 -17.89 -45.15 -82.55
CA MET A 11 -18.21 -43.72 -82.47
C MET A 11 -19.58 -43.47 -81.83
N MET A 12 -20.60 -44.28 -82.14
CA MET A 12 -21.93 -44.17 -81.51
C MET A 12 -21.89 -44.53 -80.01
N VAL A 13 -21.19 -45.59 -79.63
CA VAL A 13 -21.01 -46.00 -78.23
C VAL A 13 -20.20 -44.96 -77.46
N ALA A 14 -19.11 -44.43 -78.04
CA ALA A 14 -18.32 -43.37 -77.44
C ALA A 14 -19.14 -42.08 -77.20
N VAL A 15 -19.94 -41.65 -78.17
CA VAL A 15 -20.83 -40.49 -78.02
C VAL A 15 -21.94 -40.75 -76.99
N MET A 16 -22.49 -41.97 -76.93
CA MET A 16 -23.50 -42.34 -75.92
C MET A 16 -22.91 -42.33 -74.51
N ILE A 17 -21.74 -42.92 -74.29
CA ILE A 17 -21.03 -42.90 -73.01
C ILE A 17 -20.67 -41.47 -72.62
N LEU A 18 -20.13 -40.68 -73.56
CA LEU A 18 -19.83 -39.26 -73.33
C LEU A 18 -21.09 -38.48 -72.95
N GLY A 19 -22.23 -38.74 -73.58
CA GLY A 19 -23.52 -38.12 -73.24
C GLY A 19 -23.99 -38.46 -71.83
N ILE A 20 -23.87 -39.72 -71.41
CA ILE A 20 -24.21 -40.16 -70.04
C ILE A 20 -23.27 -39.54 -69.01
N VAL A 21 -21.96 -39.53 -69.28
CA VAL A 21 -20.95 -38.89 -68.40
C VAL A 21 -21.19 -37.39 -68.29
N MET A 22 -21.47 -36.70 -69.40
CA MET A 22 -21.81 -35.27 -69.39
C MET A 22 -23.11 -34.99 -68.63
N ALA A 23 -24.14 -35.84 -68.76
CA ALA A 23 -25.37 -35.70 -67.98
C ALA A 23 -25.13 -35.89 -66.47
N ALA A 24 -24.28 -36.84 -66.08
CA ALA A 24 -23.86 -37.03 -64.69
C ALA A 24 -23.07 -35.82 -64.15
N VAL A 25 -22.08 -35.32 -64.91
CA VAL A 25 -21.29 -34.14 -64.56
C VAL A 25 -22.16 -32.88 -64.44
N VAL A 26 -23.09 -32.65 -65.36
CA VAL A 26 -24.05 -31.53 -65.29
C VAL A 26 -24.97 -31.66 -64.06
N THR A 27 -25.40 -32.88 -63.71
CA THR A 27 -26.22 -33.12 -62.51
C THR A 27 -25.44 -32.79 -61.24
N VAL A 28 -24.18 -33.24 -61.12
CA VAL A 28 -23.28 -32.90 -60.01
C VAL A 28 -23.00 -31.40 -59.96
N PHE A 29 -22.76 -30.75 -61.10
CA PHE A 29 -22.54 -29.31 -61.18
C PHE A 29 -23.77 -28.51 -60.71
N ILE A 30 -24.99 -28.90 -61.12
CA ILE A 30 -26.24 -28.27 -60.66
C ILE A 30 -26.46 -28.50 -59.15
N GLN A 31 -26.11 -29.67 -58.61
CA GLN A 31 -26.16 -29.91 -57.16
C GLN A 31 -25.12 -29.10 -56.40
N SER A 32 -23.90 -28.97 -56.94
CA SER A 32 -22.82 -28.16 -56.38
C SER A 32 -23.17 -26.67 -56.35
N ASP A 33 -23.67 -26.12 -57.45
CA ASP A 33 -24.13 -24.72 -57.53
C ASP A 33 -25.31 -24.44 -56.58
N LYS A 34 -26.26 -25.39 -56.45
CA LYS A 34 -27.35 -25.28 -55.45
C LYS A 34 -26.84 -25.33 -54.01
N SER A 35 -25.91 -26.23 -53.69
CA SER A 35 -25.29 -26.32 -52.36
C SER A 35 -24.49 -25.06 -52.04
N LYS A 36 -23.71 -24.56 -53.01
CA LYS A 36 -22.94 -23.31 -52.88
C LYS A 36 -23.85 -22.13 -52.56
N ARG A 37 -24.93 -21.92 -53.35
CA ARG A 37 -25.91 -20.86 -53.09
C ARG A 37 -26.59 -21.00 -51.72
N GLN A 38 -26.87 -22.23 -51.26
CA GLN A 38 -27.41 -22.44 -49.91
C GLN A 38 -26.42 -22.00 -48.82
N THR A 39 -25.15 -22.42 -48.94
CA THR A 39 -24.10 -22.04 -47.98
C THR A 39 -23.83 -20.53 -48.00
N GLU A 40 -23.81 -19.91 -49.19
CA GLU A 40 -23.67 -18.46 -49.34
C GLU A 40 -24.84 -17.72 -48.68
N GLN A 41 -26.09 -18.10 -48.94
CA GLN A 41 -27.29 -17.50 -48.34
C GLN A 41 -27.41 -17.72 -46.83
N LEU A 42 -26.84 -18.81 -46.31
CA LEU A 42 -26.77 -19.07 -44.86
C LEU A 42 -25.67 -18.24 -44.19
N ALA A 43 -24.49 -18.14 -44.84
CA ALA A 43 -23.38 -17.33 -44.36
C ALA A 43 -23.71 -15.82 -44.40
N GLU A 44 -24.41 -15.35 -45.43
CA GLU A 44 -24.91 -13.98 -45.54
C GLU A 44 -25.87 -13.64 -44.38
N ALA A 45 -26.87 -14.50 -44.12
CA ALA A 45 -27.79 -14.32 -43.00
C ALA A 45 -27.07 -14.35 -41.63
N GLN A 46 -26.09 -15.25 -41.44
CA GLN A 46 -25.25 -15.28 -40.24
C GLN A 46 -24.41 -14.01 -40.09
N ASN A 47 -23.83 -13.50 -41.17
CA ASN A 47 -23.00 -12.29 -41.15
C ASN A 47 -23.85 -11.03 -40.86
N HIS A 48 -25.04 -10.90 -41.44
CA HIS A 48 -25.98 -9.82 -41.12
C HIS A 48 -26.46 -9.90 -39.67
N ALA A 49 -26.79 -11.10 -39.16
CA ALA A 49 -27.16 -11.28 -37.76
C ALA A 49 -25.99 -10.95 -36.80
N ARG A 50 -24.74 -11.28 -37.14
CA ARG A 50 -23.54 -10.91 -36.35
C ARG A 50 -23.24 -9.41 -36.39
N ALA A 51 -23.41 -8.76 -37.55
CA ALA A 51 -23.23 -7.31 -37.67
C ALA A 51 -24.27 -6.55 -36.82
N ALA A 52 -25.53 -6.97 -36.88
CA ALA A 52 -26.58 -6.45 -36.02
C ALA A 52 -26.29 -6.69 -34.53
N MET A 53 -25.85 -7.92 -34.18
CA MET A 53 -25.49 -8.31 -32.82
C MET A 53 -24.42 -7.38 -32.26
N SER A 54 -23.32 -7.18 -33.00
CA SER A 54 -22.20 -6.34 -32.57
C SER A 54 -22.61 -4.87 -32.36
N ILE A 55 -23.50 -4.32 -33.18
CA ILE A 55 -23.99 -2.94 -33.02
C ILE A 55 -24.84 -2.81 -31.74
N VAL A 56 -25.84 -3.68 -31.56
CA VAL A 56 -26.75 -3.64 -30.40
C VAL A 56 -25.97 -3.95 -29.12
N GLU A 57 -25.11 -4.98 -29.14
CA GLU A 57 -24.29 -5.39 -27.99
C GLU A 57 -23.34 -4.28 -27.55
N ARG A 58 -22.64 -3.63 -28.49
CA ARG A 58 -21.72 -2.52 -28.17
C ARG A 58 -22.44 -1.37 -27.47
N GLU A 59 -23.60 -0.96 -27.99
CA GLU A 59 -24.32 0.20 -27.44
C GLU A 59 -25.08 -0.15 -26.15
N LEU A 60 -25.64 -1.35 -26.05
CA LEU A 60 -26.34 -1.80 -24.84
C LEU A 60 -25.35 -2.12 -23.70
N LYS A 61 -24.10 -2.52 -23.98
CA LYS A 61 -23.02 -2.52 -22.97
C LYS A 61 -22.67 -1.12 -22.45
N SER A 62 -22.84 -0.08 -23.28
CA SER A 62 -22.69 1.32 -22.86
C SER A 62 -23.94 1.89 -22.18
N ALA A 63 -25.01 1.13 -21.99
CA ALA A 63 -26.18 1.59 -21.25
C ALA A 63 -25.80 1.98 -19.82
N GLY A 64 -26.30 3.14 -19.37
CA GLY A 64 -25.94 3.71 -18.07
C GLY A 64 -24.70 4.61 -18.08
N TYR A 65 -23.88 4.59 -19.13
CA TYR A 65 -22.71 5.46 -19.23
C TYR A 65 -23.13 6.94 -19.30
N GLY A 66 -22.55 7.77 -18.42
CA GLY A 66 -22.85 9.19 -18.33
C GLY A 66 -24.18 9.58 -17.67
N ILE A 67 -25.01 8.63 -17.23
CA ILE A 67 -26.26 8.95 -16.52
C ILE A 67 -25.93 9.52 -15.12
N PRO A 68 -26.48 10.67 -14.72
CA PRO A 68 -26.40 11.14 -13.35
C PRO A 68 -27.45 10.40 -12.51
N MET A 69 -27.01 9.28 -11.94
CA MET A 69 -27.82 8.40 -11.10
C MET A 69 -28.49 9.15 -9.93
N ASN A 70 -27.90 10.24 -9.47
CA ASN A 70 -28.38 11.11 -8.39
C ASN A 70 -29.75 11.77 -8.67
N HIS A 71 -30.18 11.86 -9.94
CA HIS A 71 -31.49 12.43 -10.30
C HIS A 71 -32.56 11.37 -10.62
N GLY A 72 -32.28 10.07 -10.47
CA GLY A 72 -33.28 9.00 -10.62
C GLY A 72 -33.63 8.64 -12.06
N GLN A 73 -32.82 9.04 -13.05
CA GLN A 73 -32.98 8.60 -14.44
C GLN A 73 -32.59 7.11 -14.58
N PRO A 74 -33.46 6.24 -15.14
CA PRO A 74 -33.19 4.80 -15.21
C PRO A 74 -32.20 4.46 -16.34
N VAL A 75 -31.35 3.44 -16.11
CA VAL A 75 -30.50 2.83 -17.15
C VAL A 75 -31.36 2.20 -18.24
N ILE A 76 -32.23 1.26 -17.85
CA ILE A 76 -33.21 0.62 -18.73
C ILE A 76 -34.58 1.27 -18.48
N ALA A 77 -35.00 2.11 -19.42
CA ALA A 77 -36.24 2.87 -19.37
C ALA A 77 -37.48 2.03 -19.76
N PHE A 78 -37.32 1.06 -20.65
CA PHE A 78 -38.38 0.14 -21.09
C PHE A 78 -37.77 -1.19 -21.54
N ALA A 79 -38.36 -2.32 -21.13
CA ALA A 79 -37.78 -3.65 -21.30
C ALA A 79 -38.86 -4.70 -21.64
N VAL A 80 -39.03 -5.02 -22.93
CA VAL A 80 -39.97 -6.04 -23.41
C VAL A 80 -39.30 -6.95 -24.45
N PRO A 81 -39.85 -8.14 -24.79
CA PRO A 81 -39.17 -9.16 -25.60
C PRO A 81 -38.52 -8.70 -26.92
N PHE A 82 -39.07 -7.66 -27.57
CA PHE A 82 -38.61 -7.17 -28.89
C PHE A 82 -38.46 -5.63 -28.96
N GLU A 83 -38.49 -4.94 -27.82
CA GLU A 83 -38.24 -3.50 -27.73
C GLU A 83 -37.51 -3.17 -26.41
N CYS A 84 -36.40 -2.44 -26.53
CA CYS A 84 -35.61 -1.97 -25.41
C CYS A 84 -35.37 -0.46 -25.55
N VAL A 85 -35.63 0.29 -24.49
CA VAL A 85 -35.29 1.71 -24.38
C VAL A 85 -34.31 1.87 -23.21
N PHE A 86 -33.17 2.49 -23.45
CA PHE A 86 -32.14 2.73 -22.44
C PHE A 86 -31.52 4.11 -22.60
N ASN A 87 -30.91 4.63 -21.54
CA ASN A 87 -30.23 5.92 -21.54
C ASN A 87 -28.71 5.73 -21.50
N ALA A 88 -27.96 6.57 -22.23
CA ALA A 88 -26.50 6.57 -22.27
C ALA A 88 -25.96 7.85 -22.92
N ASN A 89 -24.67 8.14 -22.78
CA ASN A 89 -23.94 9.17 -23.53
C ASN A 89 -22.93 8.49 -24.47
N ILE A 90 -23.39 7.98 -25.61
CA ILE A 90 -22.55 7.15 -26.50
C ILE A 90 -21.89 7.99 -27.60
N VAL A 91 -22.66 8.92 -28.20
CA VAL A 91 -22.16 9.87 -29.20
C VAL A 91 -22.89 11.20 -29.01
N PRO A 92 -22.27 12.22 -28.40
CA PRO A 92 -22.87 13.56 -28.31
C PRO A 92 -23.11 14.08 -29.72
N PHE A 93 -24.37 14.25 -30.10
CA PHE A 93 -24.73 14.55 -31.49
C PHE A 93 -24.46 16.02 -31.85
N PRO A 94 -23.86 16.32 -33.01
CA PRO A 94 -23.37 17.67 -33.30
C PRO A 94 -24.48 18.65 -33.72
N SER A 95 -24.72 19.65 -32.89
CA SER A 95 -25.18 20.99 -33.25
C SER A 95 -24.50 21.97 -32.27
N ASP A 96 -23.47 22.76 -32.61
CA ASP A 96 -23.13 23.30 -33.93
C ASP A 96 -21.60 23.24 -34.22
N THR A 97 -21.09 24.17 -35.05
CA THR A 97 -19.68 24.31 -35.42
C THR A 97 -18.72 24.34 -34.22
N PRO A 98 -17.46 23.89 -34.36
CA PRO A 98 -16.50 23.84 -33.26
C PRO A 98 -16.37 25.15 -32.47
N PRO A 99 -16.28 25.12 -31.13
CA PRO A 99 -16.22 23.93 -30.29
C PRO A 99 -17.61 23.26 -30.10
N HIS A 100 -17.64 21.93 -30.11
CA HIS A 100 -18.87 21.18 -29.86
C HIS A 100 -19.29 21.30 -28.39
N GLY A 101 -20.57 21.60 -28.15
CA GLY A 101 -21.12 21.76 -26.79
C GLY A 101 -21.34 20.44 -26.05
N GLN A 102 -21.69 20.55 -24.77
CA GLN A 102 -22.07 19.39 -23.95
C GLN A 102 -23.35 18.72 -24.49
N PRO A 103 -23.48 17.38 -24.41
CA PRO A 103 -24.70 16.66 -24.76
C PRO A 103 -25.90 17.13 -23.92
N ARG A 104 -27.12 16.87 -24.40
CA ARG A 104 -28.37 17.37 -23.81
C ARG A 104 -29.39 16.25 -23.63
N ALA A 105 -30.00 16.20 -22.45
CA ALA A 105 -31.04 15.22 -22.09
C ALA A 105 -32.20 15.18 -23.09
N TYR A 106 -32.88 14.04 -23.17
CA TYR A 106 -34.22 13.95 -23.75
C TYR A 106 -35.24 14.77 -22.94
N ASP A 107 -36.04 15.59 -23.64
CA ASP A 107 -37.13 16.36 -23.04
C ASP A 107 -38.48 15.66 -23.26
N PRO A 108 -39.18 15.17 -22.22
CA PRO A 108 -40.50 14.54 -22.37
C PRO A 108 -41.59 15.49 -22.87
N SER A 109 -41.39 16.81 -22.75
CA SER A 109 -42.35 17.83 -23.20
C SER A 109 -42.10 18.31 -24.64
N ALA A 110 -40.93 18.04 -25.22
CA ALA A 110 -40.58 18.44 -26.58
C ALA A 110 -40.95 17.37 -27.62
N ALA A 111 -41.38 17.81 -28.80
CA ALA A 111 -41.59 16.93 -29.93
C ALA A 111 -40.25 16.68 -30.67
N PRO A 112 -40.05 15.49 -31.27
CA PRO A 112 -40.87 14.27 -31.13
C PRO A 112 -40.58 13.53 -29.81
N ALA A 113 -41.64 13.03 -29.17
CA ALA A 113 -41.53 12.24 -27.94
C ALA A 113 -41.07 10.80 -28.21
N CYS A 114 -40.35 10.19 -27.26
CA CYS A 114 -39.99 8.77 -27.30
C CYS A 114 -41.20 7.91 -26.94
N PRO A 115 -41.63 6.97 -27.82
CA PRO A 115 -42.64 5.98 -27.45
C PRO A 115 -42.16 5.16 -26.24
N ASN A 116 -43.12 4.80 -25.38
CA ASN A 116 -42.88 4.01 -24.16
C ASN A 116 -41.92 4.62 -23.12
N TYR A 117 -41.48 5.88 -23.29
CA TYR A 117 -40.68 6.60 -22.29
C TYR A 117 -41.11 8.07 -22.12
N ASN A 118 -41.82 8.32 -21.01
CA ASN A 118 -42.28 9.64 -20.61
C ASN A 118 -41.97 9.88 -19.11
N PRO A 119 -40.74 10.29 -18.75
CA PRO A 119 -40.38 10.64 -17.37
C PRO A 119 -41.18 11.86 -16.88
N GLY A 120 -41.64 11.83 -15.63
CA GLY A 120 -42.42 12.92 -15.02
C GLY A 120 -41.62 14.17 -14.63
N THR A 121 -40.29 14.12 -14.79
CA THR A 121 -39.34 15.20 -14.50
C THR A 121 -38.35 15.32 -15.64
N TYR A 122 -38.02 16.55 -16.04
CA TYR A 122 -36.93 16.82 -16.97
C TYR A 122 -35.58 16.65 -16.26
N PHE A 123 -34.62 16.00 -16.94
CA PHE A 123 -33.25 15.84 -16.44
C PHE A 123 -32.36 16.89 -17.11
N ASN A 124 -31.53 17.61 -16.35
CA ASN A 124 -30.77 18.76 -16.87
C ASN A 124 -29.42 18.39 -17.54
N THR A 125 -29.20 17.11 -17.83
CA THR A 125 -27.85 16.52 -17.91
C THR A 125 -27.67 15.62 -19.15
N GLY A 126 -26.49 15.69 -19.76
CA GLY A 126 -26.26 15.21 -21.13
C GLY A 126 -26.19 13.70 -21.34
N VAL A 127 -27.35 13.03 -21.39
CA VAL A 127 -27.50 11.67 -21.93
C VAL A 127 -28.61 11.59 -22.97
N GLU A 128 -28.41 10.80 -24.00
CA GLU A 128 -29.44 10.48 -24.99
C GLU A 128 -30.25 9.24 -24.56
N THR A 129 -31.50 9.17 -25.03
CA THR A 129 -32.34 7.98 -24.96
C THR A 129 -32.22 7.19 -26.27
N TYR A 130 -31.75 5.95 -26.18
CA TYR A 130 -31.65 5.00 -27.28
C TYR A 130 -32.82 4.03 -27.26
N ARG A 131 -33.49 3.86 -28.40
CA ARG A 131 -34.63 2.96 -28.58
C ARG A 131 -34.36 1.97 -29.70
N TYR A 132 -34.34 0.69 -29.35
CA TYR A 132 -34.24 -0.44 -30.28
C TYR A 132 -35.58 -1.17 -30.33
N PHE A 133 -36.15 -1.30 -31.53
CA PHE A 133 -37.42 -2.00 -31.73
C PHE A 133 -37.46 -2.67 -33.12
N ILE A 134 -38.38 -3.62 -33.28
CA ILE A 134 -38.60 -4.29 -34.57
C ILE A 134 -39.86 -3.73 -35.25
N SER A 135 -39.76 -3.38 -36.53
CA SER A 135 -40.89 -2.91 -37.35
C SER A 135 -41.16 -3.81 -38.54
N ARG A 136 -42.38 -4.31 -38.65
CA ARG A 136 -42.90 -5.05 -39.82
C ARG A 136 -43.52 -4.17 -40.89
N THR A 137 -43.96 -2.99 -40.51
CA THR A 137 -44.62 -2.04 -41.42
C THR A 137 -43.62 -1.18 -42.18
N ASP A 138 -42.32 -1.35 -41.92
CA ASP A 138 -41.28 -0.61 -42.63
C ASP A 138 -41.19 -1.01 -44.13
N SER A 139 -40.91 -0.01 -44.96
CA SER A 139 -40.79 -0.17 -46.41
C SER A 139 -39.73 -1.18 -46.86
N LEU A 140 -38.67 -1.44 -46.07
CA LEU A 140 -37.68 -2.47 -46.40
C LEU A 140 -38.18 -3.88 -46.11
N ALA A 141 -38.92 -4.10 -45.01
CA ALA A 141 -39.55 -5.40 -44.71
C ALA A 141 -40.56 -5.78 -45.81
N LEU A 142 -41.42 -4.83 -46.19
CA LEU A 142 -42.44 -5.00 -47.23
C LEU A 142 -41.88 -5.21 -48.66
N ARG A 143 -40.58 -4.95 -48.89
CA ARG A 143 -39.89 -5.24 -50.15
C ARG A 143 -39.32 -6.66 -50.21
N THR A 144 -39.22 -7.36 -49.09
CA THR A 144 -38.77 -8.75 -49.06
C THR A 144 -39.85 -9.68 -49.65
N ARG A 145 -39.48 -10.91 -49.99
CA ARG A 145 -40.44 -11.96 -50.38
C ARG A 145 -40.95 -12.79 -49.20
N ASN A 146 -40.46 -12.53 -47.99
CA ASN A 146 -40.88 -13.23 -46.79
C ASN A 146 -41.89 -12.33 -46.05
N PRO A 147 -43.19 -12.69 -45.96
CA PRO A 147 -44.18 -11.86 -45.24
C PRO A 147 -43.89 -11.75 -43.73
N ASP A 148 -42.92 -12.53 -43.27
CA ASP A 148 -42.55 -12.80 -41.91
C ASP A 148 -41.30 -12.01 -41.45
N ASP A 149 -40.58 -11.38 -42.39
CA ASP A 149 -39.42 -10.52 -42.14
C ASP A 149 -39.84 -9.16 -41.54
N ALA A 150 -38.93 -8.56 -40.77
CA ALA A 150 -39.08 -7.22 -40.20
C ALA A 150 -37.72 -6.50 -40.14
N VAL A 151 -37.74 -5.19 -39.96
CA VAL A 151 -36.51 -4.39 -39.79
C VAL A 151 -36.22 -4.18 -38.30
N LEU A 152 -35.00 -4.46 -37.86
CA LEU A 152 -34.48 -3.98 -36.58
C LEU A 152 -34.08 -2.51 -36.76
N ILE A 153 -34.71 -1.63 -35.98
CA ILE A 153 -34.58 -0.19 -36.08
C ILE A 153 -34.00 0.38 -34.79
N ARG A 154 -33.07 1.32 -34.94
CA ARG A 154 -32.55 2.19 -33.88
C ARG A 154 -33.08 3.61 -34.05
N GLN A 155 -33.50 4.20 -32.94
CA GLN A 155 -33.89 5.60 -32.80
C GLN A 155 -33.11 6.21 -31.63
N VAL A 156 -32.82 7.51 -31.70
CA VAL A 156 -32.10 8.27 -30.66
C VAL A 156 -32.85 9.57 -30.40
N TYR A 157 -33.00 9.92 -29.13
CA TYR A 157 -33.69 11.12 -28.65
C TYR A 157 -32.80 11.89 -27.67
N GLY A 158 -32.64 13.19 -27.90
CA GLY A 158 -31.93 14.14 -27.03
C GLY A 158 -32.27 15.56 -27.48
N ARG A 159 -32.23 16.55 -26.59
CA ARG A 159 -32.74 17.90 -26.88
C ARG A 159 -31.78 18.73 -27.74
N MET A 160 -32.29 19.41 -28.75
CA MET A 160 -31.55 20.28 -29.67
C MET A 160 -31.37 21.72 -29.15
N ASN A 161 -30.61 22.53 -29.91
CA ASN A 161 -30.45 23.97 -29.68
C ASN A 161 -31.73 24.78 -29.94
N ASP A 162 -32.61 24.32 -30.83
CA ASP A 162 -33.91 24.94 -31.13
C ASP A 162 -35.02 24.61 -30.12
N GLY A 163 -34.73 23.76 -29.12
CA GLY A 163 -35.67 23.32 -28.11
C GLY A 163 -36.52 22.10 -28.50
N SER A 164 -36.37 21.55 -29.70
CA SER A 164 -36.97 20.27 -30.10
C SER A 164 -36.16 19.07 -29.55
N ASN A 165 -36.70 17.85 -29.68
CA ASN A 165 -35.88 16.63 -29.58
C ASN A 165 -35.27 16.28 -30.95
N GLN A 166 -34.16 15.53 -30.92
CA GLN A 166 -33.33 15.20 -32.08
C GLN A 166 -34.11 14.69 -33.30
N ALA A 167 -33.55 14.88 -34.50
CA ALA A 167 -34.15 14.53 -35.79
C ALA A 167 -33.98 13.04 -36.21
N ASN A 168 -33.30 12.21 -35.42
CA ASN A 168 -33.10 10.79 -35.71
C ASN A 168 -34.33 9.84 -35.51
N PRO A 169 -35.46 10.23 -34.89
CA PRO A 169 -36.70 9.46 -34.97
C PRO A 169 -37.55 9.84 -36.20
N ALA A 170 -37.15 10.85 -36.99
CA ALA A 170 -37.73 11.13 -38.31
C ALA A 170 -37.09 10.28 -39.43
N LEU A 171 -35.89 9.75 -39.20
CA LEU A 171 -35.17 8.83 -40.10
C LEU A 171 -34.73 7.58 -39.33
N ASN A 172 -35.59 6.56 -39.34
CA ASN A 172 -35.31 5.25 -38.76
C ASN A 172 -33.94 4.71 -39.21
N GLN A 173 -33.03 4.40 -38.28
CA GLN A 173 -31.76 3.76 -38.61
C GLN A 173 -31.96 2.26 -38.73
N HIS A 174 -32.00 1.77 -39.97
CA HIS A 174 -32.22 0.36 -40.29
C HIS A 174 -30.92 -0.44 -40.11
N ILE A 175 -30.90 -1.36 -39.14
CA ILE A 175 -29.70 -2.14 -38.80
C ILE A 175 -29.65 -3.44 -39.61
N ALA A 176 -30.71 -4.23 -39.56
CA ALA A 176 -30.78 -5.52 -40.24
C ALA A 176 -32.23 -5.97 -40.45
N ILE A 177 -32.40 -6.95 -41.35
CA ILE A 177 -33.64 -7.71 -41.48
C ILE A 177 -33.59 -8.87 -40.47
N VAL A 178 -34.65 -8.99 -39.66
CA VAL A 178 -34.77 -9.94 -38.55
C VAL A 178 -36.16 -10.58 -38.52
N ARG A 179 -36.31 -11.67 -37.77
CA ARG A 179 -37.55 -12.44 -37.64
C ARG A 179 -38.18 -12.25 -36.24
N PRO A 180 -39.23 -11.43 -36.10
CA PRO A 180 -40.07 -11.39 -34.90
C PRO A 180 -41.20 -12.44 -34.96
N PRO A 181 -41.91 -12.71 -33.84
CA PRO A 181 -43.02 -13.68 -33.80
C PRO A 181 -44.14 -13.38 -34.79
N ALA A 182 -44.68 -14.39 -35.47
CA ALA A 182 -45.69 -14.30 -36.54
C ALA A 182 -46.92 -13.44 -36.15
N ASP A 183 -47.39 -13.56 -34.91
CA ASP A 183 -48.39 -12.69 -34.30
C ASP A 183 -48.16 -12.59 -32.78
N THR A 184 -49.10 -11.97 -32.05
CA THR A 184 -48.99 -11.82 -30.59
C THR A 184 -49.15 -13.12 -29.81
N THR A 185 -49.52 -14.24 -30.46
CA THR A 185 -49.66 -15.59 -29.89
C THR A 185 -48.54 -16.55 -30.30
N ASP A 186 -47.72 -16.18 -31.28
CA ASP A 186 -46.54 -16.97 -31.67
C ASP A 186 -45.49 -16.96 -30.55
N VAL A 187 -45.20 -18.15 -30.04
CA VAL A 187 -44.21 -18.43 -28.99
C VAL A 187 -43.01 -19.21 -29.52
N THR A 188 -42.93 -19.47 -30.83
CA THR A 188 -41.85 -20.28 -31.44
C THR A 188 -40.51 -19.54 -31.47
N ILE A 189 -40.55 -18.22 -31.70
CA ILE A 189 -39.38 -17.34 -31.70
C ILE A 189 -38.94 -17.02 -30.27
N VAL A 190 -37.63 -17.08 -30.01
CA VAL A 190 -37.03 -16.68 -28.73
C VAL A 190 -37.02 -15.14 -28.64
N PRO A 191 -37.37 -14.54 -27.48
CA PRO A 191 -37.26 -13.10 -27.24
C PRO A 191 -35.91 -12.54 -27.65
N MET A 192 -35.92 -11.40 -28.36
CA MET A 192 -34.69 -10.72 -28.76
C MET A 192 -33.94 -10.15 -27.55
N PHE A 193 -34.66 -9.63 -26.56
CA PHE A 193 -34.10 -9.26 -25.28
C PHE A 193 -34.66 -10.17 -24.17
N GLN A 194 -33.78 -10.63 -23.28
CA GLN A 194 -34.13 -11.31 -22.05
C GLN A 194 -33.37 -10.65 -20.90
N TYR A 195 -34.06 -10.32 -19.81
CA TYR A 195 -33.52 -9.45 -18.77
C TYR A 195 -33.27 -10.25 -17.49
N TRP A 196 -32.03 -10.22 -17.01
CA TRP A 196 -31.60 -10.88 -15.78
C TRP A 196 -31.39 -9.83 -14.70
N TYR A 197 -32.00 -10.04 -13.54
CA TYR A 197 -31.98 -9.08 -12.45
C TYR A 197 -31.71 -9.76 -11.11
N ARG A 198 -31.22 -8.97 -10.15
CA ARG A 198 -31.04 -9.40 -8.76
C ARG A 198 -32.17 -8.86 -7.91
N GLN A 199 -32.76 -9.67 -7.03
CA GLN A 199 -33.89 -9.21 -6.20
C GLN A 199 -33.41 -8.42 -4.97
N THR A 200 -32.28 -8.82 -4.37
CA THR A 200 -31.63 -8.14 -3.24
C THR A 200 -30.12 -8.10 -3.45
N PRO A 201 -29.38 -7.09 -2.94
CA PRO A 201 -27.92 -7.01 -3.15
C PRO A 201 -27.12 -8.21 -2.64
N THR A 202 -27.69 -8.96 -1.69
CA THR A 202 -27.11 -10.16 -1.09
C THR A 202 -27.40 -11.46 -1.84
N ASP A 203 -28.31 -11.47 -2.82
CA ASP A 203 -28.57 -12.67 -3.62
C ASP A 203 -27.34 -13.03 -4.45
N THR A 204 -26.88 -14.28 -4.37
CA THR A 204 -25.72 -14.77 -5.13
C THR A 204 -26.08 -15.25 -6.55
N VAL A 205 -27.35 -15.13 -6.95
CA VAL A 205 -27.91 -15.71 -8.18
C VAL A 205 -28.89 -14.75 -8.84
N LEU A 206 -28.69 -14.48 -10.14
CA LEU A 206 -29.61 -13.70 -10.97
C LEU A 206 -30.86 -14.50 -11.35
N ARG A 207 -32.00 -13.79 -11.43
CA ARG A 207 -33.29 -14.33 -11.89
C ARG A 207 -33.65 -13.77 -13.25
N LEU A 208 -34.37 -14.57 -14.04
CA LEU A 208 -34.84 -14.20 -15.37
C LEU A 208 -36.22 -13.54 -15.27
N TRP A 209 -36.42 -12.38 -15.89
CA TRP A 209 -37.74 -11.76 -15.90
C TRP A 209 -38.67 -12.43 -16.91
N GLY A 210 -39.89 -12.77 -16.47
CA GLY A 210 -40.90 -13.45 -17.28
C GLY A 210 -40.93 -14.97 -17.12
N ASP A 211 -39.88 -15.54 -16.54
CA ASP A 211 -39.75 -16.93 -16.12
C ASP A 211 -40.65 -17.19 -14.90
N ALA A 212 -41.62 -18.09 -15.05
CA ALA A 212 -42.67 -18.33 -14.07
C ALA A 212 -42.41 -19.58 -13.21
N ASP A 213 -41.68 -20.56 -13.73
CA ASP A 213 -41.33 -21.80 -13.02
C ASP A 213 -39.91 -21.80 -12.42
N ASN A 214 -39.10 -20.79 -12.75
CA ASN A 214 -37.71 -20.56 -12.35
C ASN A 214 -36.70 -21.57 -12.93
N ASP A 215 -37.00 -22.21 -14.08
CA ASP A 215 -36.06 -23.09 -14.78
C ASP A 215 -34.91 -22.33 -15.51
N ARG A 216 -35.00 -20.99 -15.57
CA ARG A 216 -34.07 -20.05 -16.23
C ARG A 216 -34.14 -20.06 -17.77
N VAL A 217 -35.23 -20.52 -18.36
CA VAL A 217 -35.45 -20.61 -19.81
C VAL A 217 -36.87 -20.17 -20.16
N LEU A 218 -37.04 -19.06 -20.88
CA LEU A 218 -38.39 -18.65 -21.29
C LEU A 218 -39.00 -19.64 -22.29
N THR A 219 -40.03 -20.39 -21.87
CA THR A 219 -40.79 -21.35 -22.69
C THR A 219 -42.23 -20.88 -22.91
N GLY A 220 -42.83 -21.30 -24.03
CA GLY A 220 -44.24 -21.01 -24.33
C GLY A 220 -44.65 -19.55 -24.05
N ASN A 221 -45.63 -19.37 -23.16
CA ASN A 221 -46.19 -18.05 -22.82
C ASN A 221 -45.22 -17.11 -22.07
N GLU A 222 -44.16 -17.61 -21.43
CA GLU A 222 -43.19 -16.82 -20.66
C GLU A 222 -42.40 -15.86 -21.55
N ARG A 223 -42.26 -16.22 -22.83
CA ARG A 223 -41.69 -15.39 -23.90
C ARG A 223 -42.48 -14.09 -24.17
N ARG A 224 -43.65 -13.92 -23.54
CA ARG A 224 -44.58 -12.79 -23.73
C ARG A 224 -44.63 -11.87 -22.50
N PHE A 225 -43.52 -11.74 -21.77
CA PHE A 225 -43.44 -10.90 -20.58
C PHE A 225 -43.71 -9.42 -20.86
N GLY A 226 -44.36 -8.75 -19.93
CA GLY A 226 -44.58 -7.30 -19.95
C GLY A 226 -43.39 -6.51 -19.38
N ASN A 227 -43.39 -5.21 -19.63
CA ASN A 227 -42.39 -4.28 -19.11
C ASN A 227 -42.32 -4.35 -17.56
N PRO A 228 -41.17 -4.69 -16.97
CA PRO A 228 -41.05 -4.87 -15.52
C PRO A 228 -41.34 -3.58 -14.72
N PRO A 229 -41.70 -3.70 -13.43
CA PRO A 229 -41.81 -2.56 -12.54
C PRO A 229 -40.44 -1.89 -12.34
N ALA A 230 -40.43 -0.62 -11.95
CA ALA A 230 -39.19 0.17 -11.81
C ALA A 230 -38.15 -0.47 -10.88
N SER A 231 -38.58 -1.13 -9.80
CA SER A 231 -37.72 -1.87 -8.87
C SER A 231 -36.94 -3.00 -9.54
N VAL A 232 -37.55 -3.70 -10.50
CA VAL A 232 -36.88 -4.76 -11.27
C VAL A 232 -36.01 -4.16 -12.38
N ARG A 233 -36.51 -3.16 -13.11
CA ARG A 233 -35.77 -2.54 -14.24
C ARG A 233 -34.46 -1.89 -13.81
N ASN A 234 -34.43 -1.27 -12.64
CA ASN A 234 -33.23 -0.65 -12.10
C ASN A 234 -32.20 -1.68 -11.60
N ALA A 235 -32.63 -2.93 -11.35
CA ALA A 235 -31.80 -4.04 -10.87
C ALA A 235 -31.44 -5.07 -11.96
N ILE A 236 -31.68 -4.76 -13.25
CA ILE A 236 -31.25 -5.59 -14.37
C ILE A 236 -29.72 -5.49 -14.48
N GLU A 237 -29.03 -6.59 -14.22
CA GLU A 237 -27.57 -6.68 -14.26
C GLU A 237 -27.05 -7.22 -15.60
N GLU A 238 -27.82 -8.08 -16.26
CA GLU A 238 -27.41 -8.70 -17.53
C GLU A 238 -28.58 -8.78 -18.51
N VAL A 239 -28.25 -8.74 -19.80
CA VAL A 239 -29.21 -8.93 -20.89
C VAL A 239 -28.70 -10.06 -21.79
N THR A 240 -29.54 -11.06 -22.07
CA THR A 240 -29.30 -11.98 -23.19
C THR A 240 -29.94 -11.38 -24.44
N LEU A 241 -29.13 -11.13 -25.45
CA LEU A 241 -29.55 -10.64 -26.76
C LEU A 241 -29.56 -11.80 -27.76
N THR A 242 -30.71 -12.09 -28.36
CA THR A 242 -30.88 -13.15 -29.37
C THR A 242 -31.40 -12.57 -30.68
N ILE A 243 -30.56 -12.53 -31.72
CA ILE A 243 -30.98 -12.09 -33.05
C ILE A 243 -31.30 -13.32 -33.89
N THR A 244 -32.56 -13.42 -34.31
CA THR A 244 -33.04 -14.44 -35.25
C THR A 244 -33.25 -13.79 -36.61
N ALA A 245 -32.65 -14.37 -37.65
CA ALA A 245 -32.86 -14.03 -39.05
C ALA A 245 -33.35 -15.26 -39.82
N GLU A 246 -34.00 -15.06 -40.96
CA GLU A 246 -34.47 -16.13 -41.83
C GLU A 246 -33.82 -16.05 -43.21
N THR A 247 -33.44 -17.20 -43.77
CA THR A 247 -32.89 -17.29 -45.13
C THR A 247 -33.69 -18.29 -45.96
N ARG A 248 -33.81 -18.05 -47.28
CA ARG A 248 -34.68 -18.86 -48.14
C ARG A 248 -34.06 -20.23 -48.38
N ASN A 249 -34.76 -21.31 -48.04
CA ASN A 249 -34.27 -22.65 -48.36
C ASN A 249 -34.44 -22.91 -49.89
N PRO A 250 -33.39 -23.33 -50.63
CA PRO A 250 -33.51 -23.55 -52.07
C PRO A 250 -34.23 -24.85 -52.46
N TYR A 251 -34.54 -25.74 -51.51
CA TYR A 251 -35.15 -27.05 -51.77
C TYR A 251 -36.64 -27.14 -51.39
N LYS A 252 -37.15 -26.21 -50.58
CA LYS A 252 -38.56 -26.13 -50.16
C LYS A 252 -38.97 -24.66 -50.15
N ASN A 253 -40.23 -24.33 -50.45
CA ASN A 253 -40.73 -22.95 -50.30
C ASN A 253 -41.01 -22.62 -48.82
N ARG A 254 -39.94 -22.70 -48.01
CA ARG A 254 -39.88 -22.47 -46.57
C ARG A 254 -38.59 -21.73 -46.27
N TYR A 255 -38.58 -20.95 -45.19
CA TYR A 255 -37.38 -20.26 -44.72
C TYR A 255 -36.69 -21.08 -43.63
N GLN A 256 -35.38 -20.93 -43.52
CA GLN A 256 -34.53 -21.56 -42.52
C GLN A 256 -34.07 -20.49 -41.53
N GLN A 257 -34.35 -20.72 -40.25
CA GLN A 257 -33.99 -19.80 -39.17
C GLN A 257 -32.51 -19.92 -38.79
N VAL A 258 -31.92 -18.77 -38.47
CA VAL A 258 -30.58 -18.59 -37.95
C VAL A 258 -30.71 -17.72 -36.71
N SER A 259 -30.54 -18.31 -35.53
CA SER A 259 -30.49 -17.57 -34.27
C SER A 259 -29.06 -17.52 -33.76
N ILE A 260 -28.63 -16.33 -33.36
CA ILE A 260 -27.36 -16.10 -32.66
C ILE A 260 -27.70 -15.41 -31.34
N ALA A 261 -27.15 -15.92 -30.24
CA ALA A 261 -27.35 -15.36 -28.91
C ALA A 261 -26.03 -14.96 -28.28
N THR A 262 -26.02 -13.85 -27.54
CA THR A 262 -24.94 -13.44 -26.65
C THR A 262 -25.54 -13.03 -25.30
N ARG A 263 -24.78 -13.21 -24.21
CA ARG A 263 -25.15 -12.74 -22.87
C ARG A 263 -24.14 -11.68 -22.48
N MET A 264 -24.64 -10.52 -22.06
CA MET A 264 -23.81 -9.37 -21.75
C MET A 264 -24.23 -8.72 -20.44
N ASN A 265 -23.22 -8.31 -19.67
CA ASN A 265 -23.39 -7.60 -18.43
C ASN A 265 -23.49 -6.11 -18.74
N LEU A 266 -24.39 -5.42 -18.05
CA LEU A 266 -24.52 -3.97 -18.11
C LEU A 266 -23.50 -3.38 -17.12
N PHE A 267 -22.61 -2.50 -17.59
CA PHE A 267 -21.48 -2.05 -16.78
C PHE A 267 -21.83 -1.03 -15.69
N ASN A 268 -22.94 -0.29 -15.83
CA ASN A 268 -23.27 0.84 -14.96
C ASN A 268 -24.68 0.71 -14.37
N VAL A 269 -24.96 -0.42 -13.72
CA VAL A 269 -26.27 -0.75 -13.14
C VAL A 269 -26.37 -0.18 -11.73
N PRO A 270 -27.36 0.71 -11.46
CA PRO A 270 -27.56 1.24 -10.12
C PRO A 270 -28.19 0.16 -9.23
N MET A 271 -27.36 -0.65 -8.58
CA MET A 271 -27.77 -1.25 -7.33
C MET A 271 -28.11 -0.10 -6.38
N ALA A 272 -29.36 -0.06 -5.92
CA ALA A 272 -29.83 0.98 -5.00
C ALA A 272 -29.25 0.72 -3.59
N ALA A 273 -27.95 0.96 -3.44
CA ALA A 273 -27.39 1.31 -2.15
C ALA A 273 -28.15 2.53 -1.63
N VAL A 274 -28.40 2.57 -0.31
CA VAL A 274 -28.98 3.75 0.32
C VAL A 274 -27.94 4.87 0.17
N LYS A 275 -28.24 5.84 -0.69
CA LYS A 275 -27.43 7.04 -0.83
C LYS A 275 -27.62 7.89 0.42
N TYR A 276 -26.52 8.44 0.90
CA TYR A 276 -26.47 9.42 1.97
C TYR A 276 -25.93 10.73 1.40
N PHE A 277 -26.10 11.80 2.15
CA PHE A 277 -25.61 13.12 1.79
C PHE A 277 -24.46 13.57 2.70
N ILE A 278 -23.51 14.30 2.11
CA ILE A 278 -22.51 15.08 2.84
C ILE A 278 -22.83 16.55 2.59
N ASN A 279 -23.36 17.21 3.63
CA ASN A 279 -23.86 18.58 3.60
C ASN A 279 -23.00 19.49 4.47
N GLY A 280 -22.69 20.68 3.97
CA GLY A 280 -21.98 21.72 4.71
C GLY A 280 -22.07 23.08 4.04
N ARG A 281 -21.41 24.09 4.62
CA ARG A 281 -21.39 25.46 4.10
C ARG A 281 -20.00 26.06 4.16
N TYR A 282 -19.65 26.90 3.18
CA TYR A 282 -18.53 27.84 3.30
C TYR A 282 -19.02 29.10 3.99
N ILE A 283 -18.43 29.45 5.12
CA ILE A 283 -18.84 30.59 5.95
C ILE A 283 -17.66 31.48 6.31
N ILE A 284 -17.91 32.80 6.39
CA ILE A 284 -16.93 33.75 6.93
C ILE A 284 -16.86 33.56 8.46
N ASP A 285 -15.66 33.31 9.00
CA ASP A 285 -15.47 33.00 10.42
C ASP A 285 -15.96 34.14 11.33
N GLY A 286 -16.57 33.76 12.46
CA GLY A 286 -17.27 34.69 13.35
C GLY A 286 -18.62 35.20 12.83
N THR A 287 -19.09 34.79 11.64
CA THR A 287 -20.38 35.20 11.06
C THR A 287 -21.24 34.00 10.63
N SER A 288 -22.46 34.28 10.16
CA SER A 288 -23.31 33.31 9.45
C SER A 288 -23.39 33.58 7.94
N THR A 289 -22.51 34.43 7.39
CA THR A 289 -22.49 34.80 5.98
C THR A 289 -21.86 33.69 5.17
N GLY A 290 -22.61 33.18 4.19
CA GLY A 290 -22.12 32.16 3.26
C GLY A 290 -21.27 32.75 2.13
N ILE A 291 -20.36 31.95 1.60
CA ILE A 291 -19.50 32.32 0.46
C ILE A 291 -19.96 31.57 -0.78
N GLN A 292 -20.38 32.30 -1.82
CA GLN A 292 -20.85 31.73 -3.09
C GLN A 292 -19.67 31.33 -3.99
N ASP A 293 -19.90 30.37 -4.89
CA ASP A 293 -19.02 29.98 -6.00
C ASP A 293 -17.64 29.42 -5.57
N GLY A 294 -17.48 29.06 -4.30
CA GLY A 294 -16.32 28.32 -3.81
C GLY A 294 -16.40 26.85 -4.22
N GLU A 295 -15.33 26.32 -4.80
CA GLU A 295 -15.25 24.94 -5.27
C GLU A 295 -15.01 23.96 -4.12
N VAL A 296 -15.85 22.94 -4.02
CA VAL A 296 -15.67 21.78 -3.14
C VAL A 296 -15.43 20.54 -4.01
N THR A 297 -14.41 19.75 -3.69
CA THR A 297 -14.08 18.52 -4.42
C THR A 297 -14.12 17.30 -3.50
N LEU A 298 -14.73 16.20 -3.93
CA LEU A 298 -14.75 14.92 -3.22
C LEU A 298 -13.61 14.00 -3.70
N SER A 299 -13.17 13.05 -2.86
CA SER A 299 -12.17 12.03 -3.23
C SER A 299 -12.54 11.17 -4.44
N THR A 300 -13.81 11.13 -4.84
CA THR A 300 -14.29 10.47 -6.07
C THR A 300 -14.05 11.28 -7.35
N GLY A 301 -13.56 12.52 -7.24
CA GLY A 301 -13.48 13.47 -8.35
C GLY A 301 -14.79 14.22 -8.63
N ALA A 302 -15.82 14.08 -7.79
CA ALA A 302 -17.02 14.90 -7.87
C ALA A 302 -16.72 16.34 -7.40
N ILE A 303 -17.14 17.34 -8.18
CA ILE A 303 -16.92 18.76 -7.90
C ILE A 303 -18.27 19.46 -7.76
N GLN A 304 -18.38 20.40 -6.82
CA GLN A 304 -19.55 21.25 -6.62
C GLN A 304 -19.13 22.66 -6.18
N ASN A 305 -19.78 23.69 -6.73
CA ASN A 305 -19.63 25.06 -6.27
C ASN A 305 -20.69 25.39 -5.20
N THR A 306 -20.31 26.18 -4.20
CA THR A 306 -21.24 26.63 -3.15
C THR A 306 -22.32 27.56 -3.67
N MET A 307 -23.54 27.39 -3.15
CA MET A 307 -24.69 28.25 -3.46
C MET A 307 -24.55 29.65 -2.83
N THR A 308 -25.45 30.58 -3.16
CA THR A 308 -25.45 31.97 -2.63
C THR A 308 -25.49 32.07 -1.10
N ASP A 309 -25.96 31.03 -0.42
CA ASP A 309 -25.99 30.93 1.05
C ASP A 309 -24.76 30.19 1.62
N GLY A 310 -23.77 29.87 0.80
CA GLY A 310 -22.57 29.11 1.12
C GLY A 310 -22.73 27.60 1.08
N SER A 311 -23.92 27.04 0.86
CA SER A 311 -24.14 25.59 1.03
C SER A 311 -23.66 24.71 -0.14
N TYR A 312 -23.24 23.49 0.19
CA TYR A 312 -22.90 22.40 -0.73
C TYR A 312 -23.45 21.05 -0.22
N GLN A 313 -23.61 20.09 -1.13
CA GLN A 313 -24.23 18.77 -0.90
C GLN A 313 -23.74 17.72 -1.91
N PHE A 314 -22.95 16.74 -1.45
CA PHE A 314 -22.62 15.55 -2.23
C PHE A 314 -23.58 14.40 -1.93
N SER A 315 -23.98 13.63 -2.94
CA SER A 315 -24.72 12.36 -2.77
C SER A 315 -23.76 11.18 -2.97
N VAL A 316 -23.69 10.29 -1.99
CA VAL A 316 -22.63 9.29 -1.85
C VAL A 316 -23.17 7.95 -1.34
N ASP A 317 -22.45 6.86 -1.61
CA ASP A 317 -22.71 5.53 -1.02
C ASP A 317 -22.10 5.42 0.39
N PRO A 318 -22.43 4.40 1.19
CA PRO A 318 -21.63 4.04 2.37
C PRO A 318 -20.15 3.86 2.00
N GLY A 319 -19.25 4.54 2.71
CA GLY A 319 -17.83 4.59 2.40
C GLY A 319 -17.12 5.75 3.08
N SER A 320 -15.79 5.75 2.98
CA SER A 320 -14.96 6.86 3.47
C SER A 320 -14.60 7.80 2.32
N TYR A 321 -14.86 9.09 2.50
CA TYR A 321 -14.64 10.14 1.51
C TYR A 321 -13.76 11.23 2.08
N VAL A 322 -12.95 11.87 1.24
CA VAL A 322 -12.23 13.09 1.61
C VAL A 322 -12.91 14.27 0.94
N VAL A 323 -13.37 15.24 1.73
CA VAL A 323 -13.97 16.50 1.26
C VAL A 323 -12.88 17.56 1.25
N ARG A 324 -12.52 18.03 0.05
CA ARG A 324 -11.45 18.98 -0.21
C ARG A 324 -12.04 20.36 -0.47
N PRO A 325 -11.89 21.31 0.45
CA PRO A 325 -12.30 22.68 0.20
C PRO A 325 -11.26 23.45 -0.63
N GLN A 326 -11.71 24.34 -1.52
CA GLN A 326 -10.87 25.34 -2.17
C GLN A 326 -10.20 26.23 -1.11
N LYS A 327 -8.87 26.36 -1.16
CA LYS A 327 -8.09 27.00 -0.08
C LYS A 327 -8.16 28.53 -0.10
N LEU A 328 -8.27 29.12 -1.29
CA LEU A 328 -8.36 30.56 -1.55
C LEU A 328 -9.45 30.82 -2.60
N ILE A 329 -10.44 31.64 -2.27
CA ILE A 329 -11.57 32.00 -3.14
C ILE A 329 -11.52 33.51 -3.42
N GLU A 330 -11.70 33.89 -4.68
CA GLU A 330 -11.84 35.29 -5.10
C GLU A 330 -13.30 35.73 -4.99
N GLY A 331 -13.56 36.77 -4.18
CA GLY A 331 -14.85 37.43 -4.07
C GLY A 331 -14.91 38.70 -4.93
N ALA A 332 -16.05 39.41 -4.87
CA ALA A 332 -16.27 40.59 -5.70
C ALA A 332 -15.43 41.82 -5.33
N SER A 333 -14.84 41.86 -4.13
CA SER A 333 -14.06 43.01 -3.61
C SER A 333 -12.85 42.62 -2.76
N ASP A 334 -12.66 41.33 -2.53
CA ASP A 334 -12.05 40.74 -1.34
C ASP A 334 -11.81 39.24 -1.57
N TYR A 335 -10.90 38.64 -0.80
CA TYR A 335 -10.56 37.21 -0.90
C TYR A 335 -10.94 36.46 0.36
N HIS A 336 -11.20 35.17 0.22
CA HIS A 336 -11.56 34.30 1.33
C HIS A 336 -10.52 33.18 1.45
N LEU A 337 -9.75 33.18 2.54
CA LEU A 337 -8.72 32.18 2.85
C LEU A 337 -9.26 31.19 3.89
N LEU A 338 -9.15 29.89 3.62
CA LEU A 338 -9.59 28.84 4.53
C LEU A 338 -8.89 28.91 5.90
N LEU A 339 -9.64 28.68 6.97
CA LEU A 339 -9.17 28.54 8.36
C LEU A 339 -9.57 27.16 8.88
N ASN A 340 -8.62 26.23 8.99
CA ASN A 340 -8.72 24.90 9.63
C ASN A 340 -10.01 24.07 9.34
N PRO A 341 -9.97 22.96 8.57
CA PRO A 341 -8.80 22.12 8.29
C PRO A 341 -8.52 21.90 6.78
N GLN A 342 -7.37 21.28 6.51
CA GLN A 342 -7.14 20.55 5.26
C GLN A 342 -8.18 19.42 5.10
N ASP A 343 -8.50 19.07 3.86
CA ASP A 343 -9.05 17.80 3.38
C ASP A 343 -9.70 16.89 4.45
N THR A 344 -10.99 17.08 4.73
CA THR A 344 -11.68 16.37 5.82
C THR A 344 -12.08 14.96 5.40
N LEU A 345 -11.53 13.94 6.07
CA LEU A 345 -12.01 12.57 5.96
C LEU A 345 -13.34 12.41 6.70
N VAL A 346 -14.37 11.95 5.99
CA VAL A 346 -15.70 11.62 6.53
C VAL A 346 -16.07 10.20 6.17
N THR A 347 -16.59 9.45 7.15
CA THR A 347 -17.05 8.06 6.94
C THR A 347 -18.56 8.01 7.00
N VAL A 348 -19.17 7.70 5.86
CA VAL A 348 -20.61 7.50 5.70
C VAL A 348 -20.91 6.03 5.92
N VAL A 349 -21.76 5.71 6.91
CA VAL A 349 -22.10 4.31 7.24
C VAL A 349 -23.59 4.06 7.00
N ASN A 350 -24.45 4.77 7.73
CA ASN A 350 -25.89 4.58 7.67
C ASN A 350 -26.71 5.88 7.91
N ALA A 351 -26.07 7.05 7.83
CA ALA A 351 -26.70 8.36 8.03
C ALA A 351 -25.98 9.46 7.25
N ASP A 352 -26.69 10.56 6.97
CA ASP A 352 -26.15 11.77 6.34
C ASP A 352 -25.15 12.48 7.26
N ILE A 353 -24.05 12.96 6.67
CA ILE A 353 -23.11 13.88 7.32
C ILE A 353 -23.63 15.30 7.11
N ASN A 354 -23.87 16.02 8.20
CA ASN A 354 -24.43 17.37 8.19
C ASN A 354 -23.53 18.34 8.98
N ASN A 355 -23.59 19.63 8.63
CA ASN A 355 -22.79 20.70 9.23
C ASN A 355 -21.28 20.52 9.04
N LEU A 356 -20.86 19.98 7.89
CA LEU A 356 -19.45 19.94 7.49
C LEU A 356 -19.00 21.33 6.98
N ASP A 357 -19.09 22.32 7.86
CA ASP A 357 -18.89 23.71 7.52
C ASP A 357 -17.40 24.07 7.49
N PHE A 358 -16.97 24.71 6.41
CA PHE A 358 -15.60 25.21 6.25
C PHE A 358 -15.59 26.71 6.51
N ARG A 359 -14.66 27.15 7.37
CA ARG A 359 -14.56 28.54 7.79
C ARG A 359 -13.49 29.26 7.01
N TYR A 360 -13.76 30.51 6.65
CA TYR A 360 -12.84 31.35 5.89
C TYR A 360 -12.60 32.68 6.58
N ARG A 361 -11.36 33.14 6.55
CA ARG A 361 -10.99 34.53 6.84
C ARG A 361 -11.23 35.37 5.60
N GLN A 362 -11.99 36.45 5.75
CA GLN A 362 -12.07 37.51 4.75
C GLN A 362 -10.76 38.33 4.77
N ILE A 363 -10.18 38.56 3.61
CA ILE A 363 -8.90 39.26 3.38
C ILE A 363 -9.17 40.40 2.39
N GLY A 364 -8.66 41.60 2.65
CA GLY A 364 -8.83 42.72 1.74
C GLY A 364 -8.06 42.51 0.44
N SER A 365 -8.57 43.00 -0.68
CA SER A 365 -7.83 42.98 -1.96
C SER A 365 -6.48 43.71 -1.89
N GLY A 366 -6.34 44.71 -1.02
CA GLY A 366 -5.07 45.38 -0.72
C GLY A 366 -4.11 44.60 0.17
N ASP A 367 -4.52 43.47 0.76
CA ASP A 367 -3.65 42.59 1.55
C ASP A 367 -2.99 41.49 0.70
N MET A 368 -3.41 41.35 -0.56
CA MET A 368 -2.86 40.42 -1.53
C MET A 368 -1.62 41.01 -2.20
N GLY A 369 -0.55 40.21 -2.31
CA GLY A 369 0.60 40.50 -3.16
C GLY A 369 0.55 39.74 -4.48
N GLN A 370 1.54 39.98 -5.32
CA GLN A 370 1.78 39.24 -6.55
C GLN A 370 3.18 38.67 -6.59
N ILE A 371 3.30 37.39 -6.94
CA ILE A 371 4.56 36.82 -7.42
C ILE A 371 4.48 36.83 -8.95
N ILE A 372 5.33 37.61 -9.59
CA ILE A 372 5.45 37.69 -11.04
C ILE A 372 6.80 37.12 -11.49
N GLY A 373 6.89 36.72 -12.75
CA GLY A 373 8.12 36.14 -13.26
C GLY A 373 8.18 35.98 -14.76
N THR A 374 9.37 35.68 -15.25
CA THR A 374 9.63 35.26 -16.63
C THR A 374 10.45 33.99 -16.64
N VAL A 375 10.01 32.99 -17.40
CA VAL A 375 10.85 31.87 -17.83
C VAL A 375 11.50 32.24 -19.16
N TYR A 376 12.84 32.26 -19.23
CA TYR A 376 13.58 32.80 -20.37
C TYR A 376 14.68 31.86 -20.86
N ASN A 377 14.94 31.91 -22.16
CA ASN A 377 16.01 31.13 -22.81
C ASN A 377 17.38 31.79 -22.57
N ASP A 378 17.97 31.52 -21.41
CA ASP A 378 19.36 31.80 -21.03
C ASP A 378 20.29 31.13 -22.04
N SER A 379 20.70 31.93 -23.02
CA SER A 379 21.45 31.46 -24.20
C SER A 379 22.95 31.45 -23.96
N ASN A 380 23.40 32.10 -22.88
CA ASN A 380 24.81 32.28 -22.54
C ASN A 380 25.22 31.55 -21.24
N MET A 381 24.26 30.95 -20.54
CA MET A 381 24.38 30.20 -19.28
C MET A 381 24.90 31.04 -18.11
N ASN A 382 24.55 32.33 -18.04
CA ASN A 382 24.99 33.23 -16.96
C ASN A 382 24.01 33.35 -15.78
N MET A 383 22.86 32.66 -15.83
CA MET A 383 21.83 32.65 -14.79
C MET A 383 21.11 34.00 -14.59
N ALA A 384 21.14 34.90 -15.59
CA ALA A 384 20.50 36.20 -15.55
C ALA A 384 19.73 36.50 -16.86
N ASN A 385 18.55 37.15 -16.74
CA ASN A 385 17.72 37.51 -17.88
C ASN A 385 18.31 38.71 -18.64
N ASP A 386 19.11 38.43 -19.67
CA ASP A 386 19.85 39.44 -20.43
C ASP A 386 19.02 40.10 -21.56
N PRO A 387 19.31 41.37 -21.92
CA PRO A 387 18.66 42.04 -23.05
C PRO A 387 18.86 41.31 -24.39
N GLY A 388 17.81 40.63 -24.85
CA GLY A 388 17.79 39.87 -26.11
C GLY A 388 17.44 38.40 -25.93
N GLU A 389 17.45 37.91 -24.70
CA GLU A 389 16.95 36.59 -24.35
C GLU A 389 15.42 36.56 -24.43
N ARG A 390 14.87 35.43 -24.88
CA ARG A 390 13.45 35.30 -25.21
C ARG A 390 12.75 34.45 -24.17
N GLY A 391 11.58 34.91 -23.73
CA GLY A 391 10.72 34.11 -22.89
C GLY A 391 10.25 32.82 -23.56
N ILE A 392 10.01 31.80 -22.73
CA ILE A 392 9.59 30.46 -23.16
C ILE A 392 8.12 30.29 -22.80
N SER A 393 7.28 30.08 -23.82
CA SER A 393 5.83 30.02 -23.67
C SER A 393 5.31 28.61 -23.38
N GLY A 394 4.28 28.51 -22.55
CA GLY A 394 3.60 27.25 -22.22
C GLY A 394 4.26 26.40 -21.13
N VAL A 395 5.32 26.92 -20.48
CA VAL A 395 5.96 26.31 -19.31
C VAL A 395 4.97 26.30 -18.15
N THR A 396 4.78 25.13 -17.52
CA THR A 396 3.97 25.04 -16.29
C THR A 396 4.79 25.59 -15.13
N VAL A 397 4.21 26.54 -14.39
CA VAL A 397 4.74 27.04 -13.13
C VAL A 397 3.72 26.75 -12.03
N VAL A 398 4.19 26.23 -10.91
CA VAL A 398 3.40 25.92 -9.72
C VAL A 398 3.94 26.75 -8.57
N VAL A 399 3.04 27.29 -7.74
CA VAL A 399 3.40 27.91 -6.47
C VAL A 399 2.71 27.16 -5.32
N ASN A 400 3.45 26.85 -4.26
CA ASN A 400 2.94 26.17 -3.07
C ASN A 400 3.45 26.85 -1.80
N GLY A 401 2.68 26.88 -0.71
CA GLY A 401 3.13 27.56 0.51
C GLY A 401 2.05 27.88 1.52
N ARG A 402 2.38 28.73 2.51
CA ARG A 402 1.47 29.13 3.60
C ARG A 402 1.38 30.64 3.71
N SER A 403 0.19 31.13 4.01
CA SER A 403 -0.04 32.55 4.28
C SER A 403 0.22 32.91 5.75
N ILE A 404 0.68 34.13 6.02
CA ILE A 404 0.72 34.67 7.39
C ILE A 404 -0.68 34.77 8.04
N TYR A 405 -1.73 34.77 7.23
CA TYR A 405 -3.12 34.81 7.70
C TYR A 405 -3.70 33.41 8.03
N SER A 406 -2.96 32.32 7.79
CA SER A 406 -3.29 30.97 8.29
C SER A 406 -2.04 30.10 8.44
N ASP A 407 -1.76 29.69 9.67
CA ASP A 407 -0.66 28.80 10.05
C ASP A 407 -0.81 27.37 9.53
N THR A 408 -2.02 26.97 9.13
CA THR A 408 -2.38 25.59 8.77
C THR A 408 -2.85 25.40 7.32
N THR A 409 -3.36 26.45 6.67
CA THR A 409 -3.78 26.38 5.26
C THR A 409 -2.57 26.46 4.34
N TYR A 410 -2.37 25.38 3.58
CA TYR A 410 -1.38 25.27 2.53
C TYR A 410 -2.06 25.56 1.19
N ILE A 411 -1.59 26.58 0.49
CA ILE A 411 -2.11 27.03 -0.81
C ILE A 411 -1.29 26.32 -1.91
N THR A 412 -1.93 25.98 -3.02
CA THR A 412 -1.26 25.53 -4.24
C THR A 412 -2.00 26.09 -5.45
N MET A 413 -1.27 26.69 -6.39
CA MET A 413 -1.80 27.21 -7.66
C MET A 413 -0.87 26.83 -8.81
N GLU A 414 -1.42 26.64 -10.00
CA GLU A 414 -0.68 26.38 -11.24
C GLU A 414 -1.05 27.45 -12.28
N THR A 415 -0.08 27.86 -13.09
CA THR A 415 -0.30 28.66 -14.29
C THR A 415 0.64 28.23 -15.42
N LYS A 416 0.44 28.75 -16.63
CA LYS A 416 1.35 28.56 -17.76
C LYS A 416 1.87 29.89 -18.25
N THR A 417 3.14 29.91 -18.64
CA THR A 417 3.78 31.12 -19.16
C THR A 417 3.13 31.60 -20.46
N ASP A 418 2.98 32.92 -20.59
CA ASP A 418 2.41 33.57 -21.76
C ASP A 418 3.35 33.51 -22.99
N ILE A 419 3.01 34.20 -24.09
CA ILE A 419 3.83 34.22 -25.31
C ILE A 419 5.21 34.86 -25.12
N ASN A 420 5.41 35.64 -24.06
CA ASN A 420 6.65 36.32 -23.69
C ASN A 420 7.36 35.63 -22.51
N GLY A 421 6.94 34.42 -22.13
CA GLY A 421 7.48 33.69 -20.98
C GLY A 421 7.01 34.19 -19.62
N GLY A 422 6.10 35.18 -19.58
CA GLY A 422 5.64 35.80 -18.35
C GLY A 422 4.61 34.93 -17.60
N TYR A 423 4.69 34.92 -16.27
CA TYR A 423 3.68 34.31 -15.40
C TYR A 423 3.38 35.22 -14.20
N SER A 424 2.23 34.99 -13.55
CA SER A 424 1.83 35.69 -12.33
C SER A 424 0.93 34.84 -11.43
N PHE A 425 1.08 35.03 -10.12
CA PHE A 425 0.19 34.52 -9.09
C PHE A 425 -0.22 35.66 -8.15
N THR A 426 -1.51 35.75 -7.84
CA THR A 426 -2.05 36.67 -6.82
C THR A 426 -2.25 35.88 -5.54
N LEU A 427 -1.50 36.20 -4.48
CA LEU A 427 -1.43 35.42 -3.25
C LEU A 427 -1.49 36.33 -2.02
N PRO A 428 -2.07 35.89 -0.89
CA PRO A 428 -1.94 36.64 0.36
C PRO A 428 -0.50 36.56 0.86
N ALA A 429 -0.06 37.55 1.65
CA ALA A 429 1.28 37.54 2.26
C ALA A 429 1.61 36.19 2.95
N GLY A 430 2.85 35.70 2.81
CA GLY A 430 3.18 34.32 3.16
C GLY A 430 4.60 33.90 2.77
N ILE A 431 4.89 32.61 2.95
CA ILE A 431 6.12 31.95 2.50
C ILE A 431 5.72 30.89 1.47
N TYR A 432 6.30 30.98 0.27
CA TYR A 432 5.95 30.15 -0.88
C TYR A 432 7.21 29.58 -1.55
N ASN A 433 7.10 28.39 -2.12
CA ASN A 433 8.04 27.91 -3.13
C ASN A 433 7.37 28.05 -4.50
N VAL A 434 8.04 28.72 -5.42
CA VAL A 434 7.70 28.75 -6.83
C VAL A 434 8.57 27.72 -7.54
N SER A 435 7.97 26.88 -8.37
CA SER A 435 8.67 25.84 -9.12
C SER A 435 8.16 25.75 -10.55
N GLU A 436 9.07 25.64 -11.52
CA GLU A 436 8.69 25.39 -12.92
C GLU A 436 8.84 23.91 -13.31
N THR A 437 8.51 23.59 -14.55
CA THR A 437 8.74 22.29 -15.16
C THR A 437 9.25 22.49 -16.59
N ASP A 438 10.52 22.15 -16.82
CA ASP A 438 11.26 22.35 -18.07
C ASP A 438 10.44 21.92 -19.30
N SER A 439 10.38 22.79 -20.30
CA SER A 439 9.78 22.45 -21.59
C SER A 439 10.68 21.53 -22.39
N PHE A 440 10.09 20.65 -23.21
CA PHE A 440 10.87 19.65 -23.96
C PHE A 440 11.99 20.27 -24.83
N GLY A 441 13.24 19.90 -24.52
CA GLY A 441 14.44 20.40 -25.19
C GLY A 441 15.02 21.69 -24.61
N TYR A 442 14.43 22.19 -23.52
CA TYR A 442 15.03 23.16 -22.61
C TYR A 442 15.44 22.45 -21.32
N PHE A 443 16.37 23.06 -20.58
CA PHE A 443 16.94 22.57 -19.33
C PHE A 443 17.38 23.75 -18.47
N SER A 444 17.14 23.70 -17.16
CA SER A 444 17.39 24.84 -16.28
C SER A 444 18.88 25.24 -16.22
N SER A 445 19.16 26.55 -16.32
CA SER A 445 20.41 27.17 -15.86
C SER A 445 20.28 27.72 -14.42
N THR A 446 19.06 28.03 -13.98
CA THR A 446 18.73 28.42 -12.59
C THR A 446 18.04 27.28 -11.81
N PRO A 447 17.93 27.34 -10.47
CA PRO A 447 17.19 26.33 -9.71
C PRO A 447 15.68 26.30 -10.07
N ASN A 448 15.17 25.11 -10.41
CA ASN A 448 13.74 24.86 -10.69
C ASN A 448 12.80 25.04 -9.49
N THR A 449 13.29 25.44 -8.33
CA THR A 449 12.46 25.81 -7.18
C THR A 449 13.14 26.95 -6.43
N VAL A 450 12.41 28.05 -6.25
CA VAL A 450 12.84 29.23 -5.51
C VAL A 450 11.86 29.46 -4.37
N ALA A 451 12.39 29.56 -3.15
CA ALA A 451 11.62 29.98 -1.98
C ALA A 451 11.55 31.51 -1.91
N ASP A 452 10.35 32.03 -1.67
CA ASP A 452 10.03 33.46 -1.62
C ASP A 452 9.17 33.78 -0.38
N THR A 453 9.25 35.02 0.11
CA THR A 453 8.51 35.51 1.28
C THR A 453 7.73 36.78 0.93
N LEU A 454 6.61 36.58 0.26
CA LEU A 454 5.71 37.62 -0.23
C LEU A 454 5.14 38.47 0.92
N ALA A 455 5.38 39.78 0.86
CA ALA A 455 4.82 40.74 1.80
C ALA A 455 3.42 41.25 1.37
N THR A 456 2.66 41.79 2.33
CA THR A 456 1.31 42.34 2.13
C THR A 456 1.33 43.45 1.08
N GLY A 457 0.58 43.28 -0.02
CA GLY A 457 0.52 44.26 -1.12
C GLY A 457 1.79 44.36 -1.99
N ALA A 458 2.78 43.47 -1.80
CA ALA A 458 4.04 43.50 -2.54
C ALA A 458 3.89 42.91 -3.96
N SER A 459 4.87 43.20 -4.82
CA SER A 459 5.01 42.57 -6.13
C SER A 459 6.45 42.10 -6.28
N ASP A 460 6.67 40.82 -6.01
CA ASP A 460 7.98 40.19 -5.97
C ASP A 460 8.25 39.45 -7.29
N THR A 461 9.51 39.45 -7.73
CA THR A 461 9.92 38.90 -9.03
C THR A 461 10.78 37.65 -8.85
N VAL A 462 10.29 36.52 -9.33
CA VAL A 462 11.03 35.25 -9.44
C VAL A 462 11.19 34.96 -10.93
N ASN A 463 12.41 34.72 -11.40
CA ASN A 463 12.67 34.39 -12.81
C ASN A 463 13.38 33.05 -12.89
N PHE A 464 13.11 32.29 -13.95
CA PHE A 464 13.79 31.03 -14.23
C PHE A 464 14.50 31.10 -15.58
N GLY A 465 15.80 30.84 -15.56
CA GLY A 465 16.65 30.72 -16.73
C GLY A 465 16.75 29.27 -17.17
N ASP A 466 16.49 29.05 -18.46
CA ASP A 466 16.37 27.77 -19.13
C ASP A 466 17.25 27.82 -20.39
N TYR A 467 17.99 26.79 -20.77
CA TYR A 467 18.79 26.80 -22.01
C TYR A 467 18.37 25.69 -22.97
N LYS A 468 18.38 25.99 -24.27
CA LYS A 468 18.06 25.00 -25.30
C LYS A 468 19.19 24.00 -25.50
N GLY A 469 18.99 22.75 -25.09
CA GLY A 469 19.98 21.67 -25.15
C GLY A 469 19.66 20.56 -26.16
N ALA A 470 20.65 19.68 -26.38
CA ALA A 470 20.39 18.37 -26.97
C ALA A 470 19.87 17.43 -25.87
N ALA A 471 18.83 16.66 -26.15
CA ALA A 471 18.16 15.81 -25.17
C ALA A 471 18.50 14.32 -25.33
N GLY A 472 18.54 13.62 -24.20
CA GLY A 472 18.37 12.18 -24.08
C GLY A 472 17.29 11.87 -23.05
N PHE A 473 16.93 10.60 -22.89
CA PHE A 473 15.88 10.17 -21.98
C PHE A 473 16.35 9.08 -21.02
N ILE A 474 15.86 9.11 -19.78
CA ILE A 474 15.97 8.03 -18.81
C ILE A 474 14.56 7.54 -18.50
N LYS A 475 14.23 6.32 -18.89
CA LYS A 475 12.99 5.66 -18.46
C LYS A 475 13.27 4.84 -17.21
N VAL A 476 12.64 5.21 -16.09
CA VAL A 476 12.64 4.42 -14.86
C VAL A 476 11.36 3.59 -14.81
N LYS A 477 11.46 2.34 -14.35
CA LYS A 477 10.31 1.52 -13.98
C LYS A 477 10.50 0.95 -12.58
N VAL A 478 9.53 1.19 -11.70
CA VAL A 478 9.44 0.56 -10.38
C VAL A 478 8.31 -0.47 -10.42
N TRP A 479 8.56 -1.70 -9.97
CA TRP A 479 7.55 -2.77 -9.94
C TRP A 479 7.51 -3.48 -8.59
N HIS A 480 6.36 -4.08 -8.27
CA HIS A 480 6.20 -4.88 -7.08
C HIS A 480 6.83 -6.26 -7.33
N ASP A 481 8.09 -6.41 -6.93
CA ASP A 481 8.87 -7.65 -6.95
C ASP A 481 8.41 -8.53 -5.79
N ALA A 482 7.36 -9.30 -6.03
CA ALA A 482 6.58 -9.96 -4.98
C ALA A 482 7.24 -11.26 -4.49
N ASP A 483 8.01 -11.92 -5.35
CA ASP A 483 8.76 -13.14 -5.03
C ASP A 483 10.27 -12.90 -4.80
N LYS A 484 10.73 -11.66 -5.00
CA LYS A 484 12.11 -11.18 -4.79
C LYS A 484 13.12 -11.80 -5.77
N ASP A 485 12.67 -12.30 -6.93
CA ASP A 485 13.55 -12.96 -7.90
C ASP A 485 14.40 -11.98 -8.74
N SER A 486 14.23 -10.67 -8.53
CA SER A 486 14.93 -9.59 -9.25
C SER A 486 14.66 -9.57 -10.77
N SER A 487 13.57 -10.19 -11.21
CA SER A 487 13.04 -10.15 -12.57
C SER A 487 11.61 -9.59 -12.56
N GLU A 488 11.04 -9.35 -13.74
CA GLU A 488 9.67 -8.82 -13.86
C GLU A 488 8.77 -9.91 -14.42
N SER A 489 7.99 -10.56 -13.55
CA SER A 489 7.18 -11.73 -13.87
C SER A 489 5.73 -11.38 -14.29
N PRO A 490 5.07 -12.16 -15.17
CA PRO A 490 3.69 -11.91 -15.58
C PRO A 490 2.67 -12.06 -14.43
N GLY A 491 2.35 -10.94 -13.79
CA GLY A 491 1.48 -10.87 -12.61
C GLY A 491 1.91 -9.76 -11.65
N GLU A 492 3.17 -9.34 -11.73
CA GLU A 492 3.73 -8.24 -10.97
C GLU A 492 3.30 -6.90 -11.57
N LEU A 493 2.83 -5.99 -10.70
CA LEU A 493 2.29 -4.70 -11.10
C LEU A 493 3.33 -3.61 -10.90
N GLY A 494 3.29 -2.59 -11.78
CA GLY A 494 4.10 -1.40 -11.60
C GLY A 494 3.63 -0.58 -10.39
N LEU A 495 4.56 -0.06 -9.61
CA LEU A 495 4.25 0.72 -8.41
C LEU A 495 4.12 2.19 -8.75
N SER A 496 2.90 2.71 -8.62
CA SER A 496 2.59 4.12 -8.87
C SER A 496 3.03 5.01 -7.71
N ASN A 497 3.28 6.28 -8.03
CA ASN A 497 3.59 7.35 -7.06
C ASN A 497 4.95 7.22 -6.33
N VAL A 498 5.83 6.31 -6.75
CA VAL A 498 7.21 6.18 -6.24
C VAL A 498 8.04 7.35 -6.73
N LEU A 499 8.82 7.99 -5.85
CA LEU A 499 9.65 9.14 -6.20
C LEU A 499 10.98 8.67 -6.78
N CYS A 500 11.23 8.98 -8.05
CA CYS A 500 12.52 8.75 -8.69
C CYS A 500 13.25 10.09 -8.87
N VAL A 501 14.57 10.06 -8.71
CA VAL A 501 15.45 11.23 -8.81
C VAL A 501 16.63 10.91 -9.73
N VAL A 502 17.01 11.89 -10.53
CA VAL A 502 18.21 11.87 -11.39
C VAL A 502 19.15 12.97 -10.91
N THR A 503 20.37 12.60 -10.54
CA THR A 503 21.44 13.51 -10.15
C THR A 503 22.61 13.49 -11.13
N LYS A 504 23.39 14.57 -11.17
CA LYS A 504 24.65 14.66 -11.92
C LYS A 504 25.83 14.63 -10.93
N GLY A 505 26.73 13.67 -11.14
CA GLY A 505 27.75 13.28 -10.17
C GLY A 505 28.79 14.36 -9.86
N GLY A 506 29.12 14.48 -8.58
CA GLY A 506 30.11 15.39 -8.00
C GLY A 506 30.14 15.24 -6.47
N ALA A 507 30.78 16.15 -5.75
CA ALA A 507 30.83 16.09 -4.28
C ALA A 507 29.47 16.33 -3.58
N ASN A 508 28.45 16.82 -4.32
CA ASN A 508 27.16 17.28 -3.79
C ASN A 508 25.95 16.75 -4.59
N ASP A 509 26.09 15.69 -5.40
CA ASP A 509 25.03 15.04 -6.24
C ASP A 509 23.86 15.96 -6.65
N ILE A 510 24.09 16.82 -7.65
CA ILE A 510 23.16 17.89 -8.02
C ILE A 510 21.89 17.29 -8.66
N GLU A 511 20.71 17.59 -8.12
CA GLU A 511 19.42 17.20 -8.70
C GLU A 511 19.25 17.81 -10.10
N VAL A 512 18.92 16.98 -11.09
CA VAL A 512 18.69 17.37 -12.49
C VAL A 512 17.23 17.19 -12.86
N ALA A 513 16.60 16.12 -12.38
CA ALA A 513 15.19 15.88 -12.54
C ALA A 513 14.68 15.02 -11.38
N LYS A 514 13.43 15.23 -10.97
CA LYS A 514 12.70 14.32 -10.09
C LYS A 514 11.25 14.21 -10.53
N GLY A 515 10.59 13.14 -10.14
CA GLY A 515 9.17 12.95 -10.43
C GLY A 515 8.67 11.62 -9.91
N ARG A 516 7.36 11.38 -10.03
CA ARG A 516 6.72 10.17 -9.50
C ARG A 516 6.22 9.25 -10.60
N THR A 517 6.35 7.94 -10.40
CA THR A 517 5.88 6.90 -11.32
C THR A 517 4.36 6.96 -11.55
N ASN A 518 3.94 6.61 -12.77
CA ASN A 518 2.54 6.49 -13.15
C ASN A 518 1.91 5.15 -12.70
N SER A 519 0.64 4.90 -13.04
CA SER A 519 -0.10 3.67 -12.70
C SER A 519 0.45 2.37 -13.32
N LEU A 520 1.46 2.45 -14.20
CA LEU A 520 2.20 1.31 -14.75
C LEU A 520 3.60 1.16 -14.11
N GLY A 521 3.88 1.93 -13.07
CA GLY A 521 5.19 1.98 -12.41
C GLY A 521 6.25 2.74 -13.18
N GLU A 522 5.90 3.50 -14.22
CA GLU A 522 6.88 4.09 -15.14
C GLU A 522 6.97 5.62 -15.01
N ILE A 523 8.18 6.15 -15.15
CA ILE A 523 8.45 7.57 -15.38
C ILE A 523 9.52 7.75 -16.46
N LEU A 524 9.44 8.84 -17.22
CA LEU A 524 10.38 9.21 -18.28
C LEU A 524 10.95 10.60 -17.99
N PHE A 525 12.24 10.66 -17.69
CA PHE A 525 12.98 11.92 -17.55
C PHE A 525 13.58 12.32 -18.88
N CYS A 526 13.42 13.59 -19.26
CA CYS A 526 14.22 14.24 -20.29
C CYS A 526 15.46 14.84 -19.62
N VAL A 527 16.66 14.56 -20.12
CA VAL A 527 17.92 15.02 -19.53
C VAL A 527 18.87 15.52 -20.62
N PRO A 528 19.83 16.41 -20.30
CA PRO A 528 20.88 16.79 -21.24
C PRO A 528 21.63 15.57 -21.80
N ALA A 529 21.82 15.57 -23.12
CA ALA A 529 22.54 14.51 -23.82
C ALA A 529 24.04 14.45 -23.45
N ASP A 530 24.64 13.30 -23.73
CA ASP A 530 26.09 13.02 -23.64
C ASP A 530 26.69 13.34 -22.25
N THR A 531 25.84 13.26 -21.21
CA THR A 531 26.16 13.52 -19.80
C THR A 531 26.01 12.25 -18.98
N THR A 532 26.79 12.15 -17.89
CA THR A 532 26.73 11.06 -16.92
C THR A 532 25.83 11.43 -15.73
N TYR A 533 24.92 10.52 -15.39
CA TYR A 533 23.97 10.65 -14.29
C TYR A 533 24.10 9.51 -13.28
N SER A 534 23.62 9.76 -12.07
CA SER A 534 23.16 8.73 -11.16
C SER A 534 21.64 8.82 -11.09
N VAL A 535 20.97 7.67 -11.04
CA VAL A 535 19.52 7.57 -10.89
C VAL A 535 19.29 6.84 -9.58
N TYR A 536 18.32 7.26 -8.78
CA TYR A 536 17.86 6.51 -7.63
C TYR A 536 16.36 6.66 -7.46
N GLU A 537 15.78 5.77 -6.68
CA GLU A 537 14.43 5.95 -6.14
C GLU A 537 14.49 6.23 -4.64
N VAL A 538 13.40 6.78 -4.13
CA VAL A 538 13.13 6.83 -2.70
C VAL A 538 12.08 5.76 -2.43
N ASP A 539 12.49 4.71 -1.70
CA ASP A 539 11.66 3.58 -1.30
C ASP A 539 10.29 4.09 -0.79
N PRO A 540 9.17 3.64 -1.39
CA PRO A 540 7.84 4.10 -0.99
C PRO A 540 7.45 3.51 0.37
N ASP A 541 6.67 4.27 1.16
CA ASP A 541 6.28 3.92 2.52
C ASP A 541 5.84 2.44 2.65
N SER A 542 6.43 1.70 3.60
CA SER A 542 6.30 0.25 3.86
C SER A 542 6.98 -0.73 2.90
N MET A 543 7.62 -0.25 1.83
CA MET A 543 8.34 -1.07 0.86
C MET A 543 9.86 -0.89 0.98
N THR A 544 10.62 -1.75 0.30
CA THR A 544 12.07 -1.60 0.12
C THR A 544 12.51 -2.20 -1.20
N SER A 545 13.51 -1.60 -1.85
CA SER A 545 14.05 -2.09 -3.11
C SER A 545 14.72 -3.46 -2.93
N THR A 546 14.20 -4.47 -3.62
CA THR A 546 14.81 -5.80 -3.76
C THR A 546 16.03 -5.73 -4.69
N CYS A 547 15.94 -4.97 -5.77
CA CYS A 547 16.96 -4.89 -6.81
C CYS A 547 16.92 -3.58 -7.61
N ALA A 548 18.09 -3.20 -8.14
CA ALA A 548 18.22 -2.18 -9.17
C ALA A 548 18.90 -2.77 -10.40
N LEU A 549 18.28 -2.59 -11.57
CA LEU A 549 18.75 -3.11 -12.84
C LEU A 549 19.10 -1.98 -13.81
N ARG A 550 20.35 -1.99 -14.28
CA ARG A 550 20.84 -1.13 -15.34
C ARG A 550 20.67 -1.83 -16.69
N LEU A 551 19.88 -1.29 -17.61
CA LEU A 551 19.70 -1.87 -18.96
C LEU A 551 20.39 -1.03 -20.03
N GLY A 552 21.04 -1.69 -20.99
CA GLY A 552 21.68 -1.04 -22.13
C GLY A 552 20.71 -0.28 -23.06
N TYR A 553 21.21 0.80 -23.68
CA TYR A 553 20.43 1.67 -24.59
C TYR A 553 19.80 0.91 -25.79
N ARG A 554 20.35 -0.24 -26.19
CA ARG A 554 19.80 -1.02 -27.32
C ARG A 554 18.51 -1.78 -27.00
N ASN A 555 18.00 -1.72 -25.78
CA ASN A 555 16.89 -2.54 -25.27
C ASN A 555 17.20 -4.05 -25.30
N ASP A 556 18.48 -4.45 -25.22
CA ASP A 556 18.86 -5.86 -25.12
C ASP A 556 18.78 -6.31 -23.65
N PRO A 557 17.95 -7.32 -23.31
CA PRO A 557 17.97 -7.90 -21.97
C PRO A 557 19.32 -8.52 -21.59
N ALA A 558 20.16 -8.91 -22.56
CA ALA A 558 21.51 -9.41 -22.28
C ALA A 558 22.47 -8.31 -21.76
N ASP A 559 22.15 -7.03 -21.96
CA ASP A 559 22.87 -5.89 -21.39
C ASP A 559 22.36 -5.51 -19.98
N SER A 560 21.43 -6.27 -19.38
CA SER A 560 20.96 -5.99 -18.02
C SER A 560 21.99 -6.39 -16.96
N MET A 561 22.45 -5.44 -16.16
CA MET A 561 23.36 -5.68 -15.04
C MET A 561 22.68 -5.28 -13.72
N ALA A 562 22.78 -6.14 -12.71
CA ALA A 562 22.42 -5.79 -11.34
C ALA A 562 23.38 -4.71 -10.80
N SER A 563 22.83 -3.66 -10.20
CA SER A 563 23.60 -2.65 -9.48
C SER A 563 24.06 -3.20 -8.13
N PRO A 564 25.24 -2.82 -7.62
CA PRO A 564 25.64 -3.13 -6.24
C PRO A 564 24.79 -2.37 -5.19
N PHE A 565 24.07 -1.32 -5.59
CA PHE A 565 23.13 -0.58 -4.74
C PHE A 565 21.70 -0.87 -5.17
N VAL A 566 20.84 -1.34 -4.26
CA VAL A 566 19.49 -1.84 -4.60
C VAL A 566 18.49 -0.75 -4.99
N ASN A 567 18.71 0.50 -4.59
CA ASN A 567 17.85 1.65 -4.90
C ASN A 567 18.53 2.72 -5.78
N ARG A 568 19.78 2.49 -6.24
CA ARG A 568 20.60 3.48 -6.98
C ARG A 568 21.39 2.84 -8.13
N VAL A 569 21.34 3.45 -9.31
CA VAL A 569 22.13 3.08 -10.48
C VAL A 569 23.03 4.25 -10.88
N GLU A 570 24.34 4.05 -10.72
CA GLU A 570 25.36 5.03 -11.07
C GLU A 570 25.86 4.94 -12.52
N ASN A 571 26.55 6.00 -12.96
CA ASN A 571 27.30 6.07 -14.21
C ASN A 571 26.42 5.85 -15.47
N VAL A 572 25.18 6.33 -15.42
CA VAL A 572 24.21 6.28 -16.51
C VAL A 572 24.58 7.36 -17.54
N ILE A 573 25.22 6.95 -18.62
CA ILE A 573 25.55 7.83 -19.74
C ILE A 573 24.38 7.79 -20.73
N VAL A 574 23.81 8.95 -21.05
CA VAL A 574 22.62 9.06 -21.91
C VAL A 574 22.98 9.79 -23.20
N PRO A 575 23.22 9.07 -24.32
CA PRO A 575 23.49 9.70 -25.61
C PRO A 575 22.35 10.61 -26.09
N LYS A 576 22.64 11.48 -27.06
CA LYS A 576 21.59 12.24 -27.76
C LYS A 576 20.56 11.31 -28.44
N ASP A 577 19.29 11.72 -28.41
CA ASP A 577 18.15 11.04 -29.06
C ASP A 577 18.00 9.57 -28.61
N SER A 578 18.43 9.28 -27.37
CA SER A 578 18.50 7.95 -26.78
C SER A 578 17.51 7.76 -25.62
N THR A 579 17.12 6.53 -25.32
CA THR A 579 16.37 6.19 -24.10
C THR A 579 17.13 5.14 -23.32
N TYR A 580 17.79 5.56 -22.25
CA TYR A 580 18.34 4.67 -21.25
C TYR A 580 17.20 4.08 -20.41
N ARG A 581 17.34 2.83 -19.95
CA ARG A 581 16.37 2.20 -19.06
C ARG A 581 17.01 1.81 -17.74
N VAL A 582 16.34 2.17 -16.65
CA VAL A 582 16.64 1.72 -15.30
C VAL A 582 15.37 1.05 -14.78
N LYS A 583 15.50 -0.05 -14.04
CA LYS A 583 14.39 -0.60 -13.29
C LYS A 583 14.74 -0.81 -11.83
N TYR A 584 13.73 -0.77 -10.98
CA TYR A 584 13.80 -1.13 -9.58
C TYR A 584 12.65 -2.06 -9.20
N GLY A 585 12.95 -3.15 -8.50
CA GLY A 585 11.94 -4.01 -7.91
C GLY A 585 11.80 -3.66 -6.44
N ASP A 586 10.57 -3.51 -5.95
CA ASP A 586 10.27 -3.28 -4.53
C ASP A 586 9.38 -4.38 -3.98
N ALA A 587 9.65 -4.80 -2.74
CA ALA A 587 8.77 -5.67 -1.96
C ALA A 587 8.30 -4.93 -0.70
N VAL A 588 7.26 -5.45 -0.02
CA VAL A 588 6.97 -5.04 1.36
C VAL A 588 8.21 -5.28 2.23
N GLY A 589 8.81 -4.20 2.71
CA GLY A 589 10.06 -4.21 3.47
C GLY A 589 9.82 -4.25 4.97
N PHE A 590 8.75 -3.59 5.44
CA PHE A 590 8.43 -3.54 6.85
C PHE A 590 6.93 -3.38 7.15
N ILE A 591 6.53 -3.80 8.35
CA ILE A 591 5.21 -3.49 8.93
C ILE A 591 5.41 -2.50 10.07
N THR A 592 4.46 -1.57 10.22
CA THR A 592 4.38 -0.68 11.39
C THR A 592 3.11 -0.94 12.18
N ILE A 593 3.23 -1.18 13.49
CA ILE A 593 2.11 -1.26 14.43
C ILE A 593 2.14 0.01 15.30
N ALA A 594 1.10 0.83 15.18
CA ALA A 594 0.97 2.05 15.98
C ALA A 594 0.45 1.74 17.39
N LEU A 595 1.22 2.06 18.42
CA LEU A 595 0.87 1.75 19.81
C LEU A 595 0.03 2.89 20.40
N GLY A 596 -1.21 3.04 19.91
CA GLY A 596 -2.11 4.16 20.20
C GLY A 596 -2.49 4.37 21.68
N GLN A 597 -2.00 3.53 22.59
CA GLN A 597 -2.21 3.63 24.03
C GLN A 597 -0.98 4.09 24.82
N THR A 598 0.25 4.13 24.27
CA THR A 598 1.47 4.39 25.06
C THR A 598 2.47 5.32 24.39
N GLU A 599 3.15 6.14 25.20
CA GLU A 599 4.11 7.13 24.73
C GLU A 599 5.47 6.54 24.32
N ARG A 600 5.84 5.37 24.89
CA ARG A 600 7.17 4.78 24.73
C ARG A 600 7.18 3.29 25.14
N VAL A 601 7.75 2.45 24.28
CA VAL A 601 8.19 1.09 24.62
C VAL A 601 9.52 1.16 25.36
N LEU A 602 9.70 0.32 26.38
CA LEU A 602 10.91 0.25 27.20
C LEU A 602 11.62 -1.10 27.08
N SER A 603 10.88 -2.19 26.85
CA SER A 603 11.43 -3.54 26.68
C SER A 603 10.61 -4.36 25.69
N LEU A 604 11.24 -5.38 25.11
CA LEU A 604 10.68 -6.31 24.13
C LEU A 604 11.24 -7.70 24.40
N ALA A 605 10.41 -8.73 24.32
CA ALA A 605 10.80 -10.13 24.24
C ALA A 605 10.01 -10.81 23.11
N THR A 606 10.61 -11.83 22.49
CA THR A 606 9.97 -12.65 21.44
C THR A 606 9.87 -14.12 21.88
N PRO A 607 9.03 -14.43 22.88
CA PRO A 607 8.80 -15.81 23.35
C PRO A 607 8.13 -16.68 22.27
N ASN A 608 8.21 -18.00 22.38
CA ASN A 608 7.19 -18.87 21.78
C ASN A 608 6.09 -19.15 22.80
N LEU A 609 4.92 -18.51 22.66
CA LEU A 609 3.76 -18.77 23.52
C LEU A 609 2.88 -19.89 22.96
N ARG A 610 3.14 -20.33 21.72
CA ARG A 610 2.44 -21.38 20.96
C ARG A 610 0.92 -21.25 21.02
N GLU A 611 0.38 -20.54 20.03
CA GLU A 611 -1.05 -20.50 19.75
C GLU A 611 -1.66 -21.92 19.75
N TYR A 612 -2.59 -22.20 20.67
CA TYR A 612 -3.64 -23.17 20.31
C TYR A 612 -4.48 -22.49 19.23
N ARG A 613 -4.76 -23.20 18.13
CA ARG A 613 -5.19 -22.59 16.85
C ARG A 613 -6.65 -22.06 16.83
N ASN A 614 -7.14 -21.62 17.98
CA ASN A 614 -8.41 -20.93 18.22
C ASN A 614 -8.33 -20.17 19.56
N PRO A 615 -8.95 -18.98 19.70
CA PRO A 615 -9.16 -18.35 21.00
C PRO A 615 -9.97 -19.26 21.95
N PRO A 616 -9.94 -19.05 23.28
CA PRO A 616 -10.42 -20.02 24.26
C PRO A 616 -11.90 -20.45 24.07
N GLY A 617 -12.13 -21.60 23.42
CA GLY A 617 -13.48 -22.10 23.17
C GLY A 617 -13.61 -23.27 22.20
N ASP A 618 -12.75 -23.38 21.19
CA ASP A 618 -12.95 -24.32 20.07
C ASP A 618 -11.83 -25.39 19.95
N LYS A 619 -12.19 -26.65 19.69
CA LYS A 619 -11.44 -27.84 20.14
C LYS A 619 -10.67 -28.63 19.07
N ASP A 620 -10.85 -28.31 17.80
CA ASP A 620 -10.60 -29.29 16.73
C ASP A 620 -9.38 -29.00 15.84
N ASN A 621 -8.17 -28.79 16.41
CA ASN A 621 -6.93 -28.96 15.63
C ASN A 621 -5.64 -29.25 16.45
N PRO A 622 -5.31 -30.52 16.76
CA PRO A 622 -4.16 -30.87 17.59
C PRO A 622 -2.81 -31.08 16.85
N THR A 623 -2.65 -30.68 15.57
CA THR A 623 -1.49 -31.13 14.75
C THR A 623 -0.67 -30.08 14.00
N SER A 624 -0.86 -28.76 14.16
CA SER A 624 0.20 -27.81 13.77
C SER A 624 1.32 -27.82 14.82
N THR A 625 2.51 -28.20 14.37
CA THR A 625 3.74 -28.14 15.16
C THR A 625 4.67 -27.14 14.51
N TYR A 626 4.29 -25.88 14.64
CA TYR A 626 5.19 -24.77 14.42
C TYR A 626 5.48 -24.10 15.77
N ASN A 627 6.59 -23.37 15.80
CA ASN A 627 7.28 -22.87 16.98
C ASN A 627 7.68 -21.42 16.70
N GLU A 628 6.67 -20.62 16.38
CA GLU A 628 6.78 -19.22 16.01
C GLU A 628 7.13 -18.33 17.21
N PRO A 629 8.07 -17.39 17.05
CA PRO A 629 8.23 -16.31 18.00
C PRO A 629 7.07 -15.33 17.91
N ASP A 630 6.48 -15.03 19.06
CA ASP A 630 5.46 -14.02 19.31
C ASP A 630 6.10 -12.67 19.69
N ILE A 631 5.30 -11.67 20.05
CA ILE A 631 5.77 -10.34 20.47
C ILE A 631 5.18 -9.99 21.85
N VAL A 632 6.04 -9.74 22.83
CA VAL A 632 5.67 -9.21 24.14
C VAL A 632 6.40 -7.89 24.39
N LEU A 633 5.65 -6.80 24.58
CA LEU A 633 6.18 -5.46 24.83
C LEU A 633 5.93 -5.01 26.26
N GLY A 634 6.96 -4.42 26.88
CA GLY A 634 6.89 -3.70 28.14
C GLY A 634 7.00 -2.20 27.89
N THR A 635 6.05 -1.41 28.39
CA THR A 635 5.91 0.00 28.05
C THR A 635 5.94 0.91 29.28
N VAL A 636 6.02 2.22 29.06
CA VAL A 636 5.61 3.21 30.08
C VAL A 636 4.15 2.94 30.46
N LYS A 637 3.78 3.13 31.73
CA LYS A 637 2.40 2.96 32.16
C LYS A 637 1.52 4.10 31.63
N ALA A 638 0.70 3.78 30.65
CA ALA A 638 -0.31 4.68 30.11
C ALA A 638 -1.71 4.14 30.42
N SER A 639 -2.30 4.62 31.53
CA SER A 639 -3.68 4.53 32.06
C SER A 639 -4.50 3.22 31.99
N THR A 640 -4.36 2.37 30.98
CA THR A 640 -5.18 1.17 30.70
C THR A 640 -4.38 -0.12 30.65
N SER A 641 -3.13 -0.12 30.15
CA SER A 641 -2.24 -1.28 30.10
C SER A 641 -0.77 -0.87 29.92
N ASN A 642 0.16 -1.77 30.23
CA ASN A 642 1.60 -1.54 30.12
C ASN A 642 2.41 -2.78 29.68
N LEU A 643 1.79 -3.96 29.64
CA LEU A 643 2.32 -5.16 28.99
C LEU A 643 1.37 -5.53 27.84
N LEU A 644 1.90 -5.65 26.62
CA LEU A 644 1.12 -5.89 25.40
C LEU A 644 1.63 -7.15 24.69
N VAL A 645 0.73 -8.00 24.21
CA VAL A 645 1.05 -9.30 23.59
C VAL A 645 0.40 -9.42 22.21
N TRP A 646 1.18 -9.78 21.20
CA TRP A 646 0.70 -10.22 19.89
C TRP A 646 1.17 -11.64 19.63
N TYR A 647 0.25 -12.45 19.10
CA TYR A 647 0.57 -13.74 18.52
C TYR A 647 0.97 -13.61 17.04
N ASN A 648 1.87 -14.47 16.58
CA ASN A 648 2.39 -14.49 15.22
C ASN A 648 1.55 -15.44 14.33
N LEU A 649 0.64 -14.84 13.55
CA LEU A 649 -0.37 -15.54 12.73
C LEU A 649 0.21 -16.18 11.45
N TYR A 650 1.48 -16.57 11.46
CA TYR A 650 2.11 -17.33 10.38
C TYR A 650 1.44 -18.71 10.23
N LEU A 651 1.05 -19.07 9.00
CA LEU A 651 0.42 -20.36 8.70
C LEU A 651 1.33 -21.24 7.83
N ASP A 652 1.90 -20.63 6.80
CA ASP A 652 2.79 -21.23 5.81
C ASP A 652 3.56 -20.13 5.03
N PRO A 653 4.53 -20.46 4.15
CA PRO A 653 5.33 -19.47 3.42
C PRO A 653 4.54 -18.51 2.51
N THR A 654 3.27 -18.77 2.22
CA THR A 654 2.39 -17.87 1.44
C THR A 654 1.63 -16.85 2.30
N THR A 655 1.79 -16.89 3.63
CA THR A 655 1.20 -15.92 4.56
C THR A 655 1.69 -14.51 4.20
N ALA A 656 0.76 -13.62 3.83
CA ALA A 656 1.11 -12.25 3.47
C ALA A 656 1.73 -11.52 4.67
N PHE A 657 2.85 -10.82 4.47
CA PHE A 657 3.56 -10.09 5.53
C PHE A 657 2.61 -9.29 6.43
N GLY A 658 1.78 -8.41 5.83
CA GLY A 658 0.80 -7.58 6.53
C GLY A 658 -0.29 -8.31 7.33
N SER A 659 -0.34 -9.64 7.29
CA SER A 659 -1.25 -10.49 8.09
C SER A 659 -0.60 -11.21 9.27
N LEU A 660 0.74 -11.19 9.39
CA LEU A 660 1.47 -11.86 10.49
C LEU A 660 1.08 -11.30 11.88
N PHE A 661 0.82 -9.99 11.96
CA PHE A 661 0.46 -9.31 13.20
C PHE A 661 -0.71 -8.36 13.02
N THR A 662 -1.64 -8.41 13.96
CA THR A 662 -2.81 -7.51 14.01
C THR A 662 -2.44 -6.10 14.45
N SER A 663 -3.19 -5.09 13.99
CA SER A 663 -2.99 -3.69 14.40
C SER A 663 -3.21 -3.44 15.90
N ASN A 664 -3.99 -4.29 16.57
CA ASN A 664 -4.21 -4.28 18.01
C ASN A 664 -3.56 -5.51 18.67
N PRO A 665 -3.08 -5.42 19.92
CA PRO A 665 -2.59 -6.58 20.65
C PRO A 665 -3.72 -7.59 20.91
N HIS A 666 -3.36 -8.87 20.93
CA HIS A 666 -4.27 -9.97 21.26
C HIS A 666 -4.62 -9.96 22.76
N PHE A 667 -3.63 -9.65 23.62
CA PHE A 667 -3.83 -9.44 25.05
C PHE A 667 -3.07 -8.23 25.56
N SER A 668 -3.60 -7.61 26.62
CA SER A 668 -2.96 -6.51 27.33
C SER A 668 -3.19 -6.66 28.84
N TYR A 669 -2.20 -6.26 29.63
CA TYR A 669 -2.21 -6.34 31.08
C TYR A 669 -1.70 -5.03 31.71
N ASP A 670 -2.19 -4.69 32.91
CA ASP A 670 -1.59 -3.65 33.77
C ASP A 670 -0.83 -4.33 34.92
N LEU A 671 0.51 -4.28 34.89
CA LEU A 671 1.37 -4.72 35.99
C LEU A 671 1.53 -3.68 37.09
N GLY A 672 1.06 -2.45 36.85
CA GLY A 672 0.98 -1.37 37.83
C GLY A 672 1.95 -0.21 37.60
N PHE A 673 3.07 -0.43 36.89
CA PHE A 673 4.23 0.50 36.77
C PHE A 673 5.01 0.27 35.47
N ASP A 674 5.82 1.23 35.03
CA ASP A 674 6.69 1.10 33.85
C ASP A 674 7.46 -0.25 33.85
N ILE A 675 7.56 -0.89 32.68
CA ILE A 675 8.24 -2.19 32.48
C ILE A 675 9.55 -2.00 31.68
N PRO A 676 10.63 -1.52 32.32
CA PRO A 676 11.92 -1.30 31.66
C PRO A 676 12.67 -2.57 31.26
N ALA A 677 12.32 -3.75 31.78
CA ALA A 677 13.00 -5.01 31.44
C ALA A 677 12.03 -6.17 31.27
N LEU A 678 12.27 -6.99 30.26
CA LEU A 678 11.58 -8.26 29.98
C LEU A 678 12.62 -9.31 29.60
N ALA A 679 12.35 -10.57 29.95
CA ALA A 679 12.90 -11.72 29.24
C ALA A 679 11.88 -12.85 29.21
N SER A 680 12.12 -13.82 28.34
CA SER A 680 11.34 -15.04 28.21
C SER A 680 12.22 -16.27 28.32
N ALA A 681 11.71 -17.32 28.95
CA ALA A 681 12.25 -18.68 28.94
C ALA A 681 11.21 -19.64 29.52
N ASN A 682 11.32 -20.93 29.23
CA ASN A 682 10.54 -21.94 29.95
C ASN A 682 10.98 -22.01 31.43
N PHE A 683 10.16 -21.48 32.35
CA PHE A 683 10.42 -21.45 33.79
C PHE A 683 9.77 -22.64 34.53
N ASP A 684 9.42 -23.71 33.81
CA ASP A 684 8.58 -24.80 34.31
C ASP A 684 9.19 -25.61 35.45
N ILE A 685 8.28 -26.09 36.29
CA ILE A 685 8.53 -27.05 37.35
C ILE A 685 8.40 -28.50 36.82
N GLY A 686 9.53 -29.22 36.80
CA GLY A 686 9.59 -30.66 37.07
C GLY A 686 8.87 -31.64 36.12
N ALA A 687 8.37 -31.22 34.96
CA ALA A 687 7.66 -32.11 34.06
C ALA A 687 8.61 -33.08 33.32
N ALA A 688 8.29 -34.38 33.32
CA ALA A 688 8.96 -35.41 32.52
C ALA A 688 8.79 -35.24 30.99
N SER A 689 8.07 -34.19 30.58
CA SER A 689 8.03 -33.62 29.25
C SER A 689 7.82 -32.12 29.47
N PRO A 690 8.85 -31.26 29.26
CA PRO A 690 8.72 -29.80 29.43
C PRO A 690 7.55 -29.25 28.59
N SER A 691 6.95 -28.13 29.00
CA SER A 691 6.15 -27.40 28.02
C SER A 691 7.06 -26.92 26.88
N VAL A 692 6.46 -26.70 25.72
CA VAL A 692 7.15 -26.04 24.61
C VAL A 692 6.91 -24.53 24.60
N THR A 693 6.08 -24.03 25.52
CA THR A 693 5.79 -22.61 25.70
C THR A 693 6.82 -21.95 26.61
N ASP A 694 7.24 -20.74 26.26
CA ASP A 694 8.04 -19.87 27.10
C ASP A 694 7.16 -19.10 28.09
N ASP A 695 7.69 -18.84 29.27
CA ASP A 695 7.09 -17.97 30.28
C ASP A 695 7.73 -16.59 30.26
N ILE A 696 7.07 -15.60 30.88
CA ILE A 696 7.54 -14.22 30.89
C ILE A 696 7.98 -13.81 32.29
N VAL A 697 9.10 -13.09 32.36
CA VAL A 697 9.50 -12.34 33.56
C VAL A 697 9.69 -10.85 33.22
N ALA A 698 9.05 -10.01 34.02
CA ALA A 698 9.03 -8.56 33.89
C ALA A 698 9.72 -7.89 35.08
N GLY A 699 10.70 -7.04 34.80
CA GLY A 699 11.27 -6.08 35.74
C GLY A 699 10.47 -4.79 35.72
N LEU A 700 10.10 -4.29 36.91
CA LEU A 700 9.34 -3.05 37.08
C LEU A 700 10.23 -1.93 37.62
N LYS A 701 9.84 -0.70 37.31
CA LYS A 701 10.36 0.51 37.97
C LYS A 701 9.94 0.56 39.45
N ALA A 702 10.75 1.23 40.27
CA ALA A 702 10.59 1.34 41.71
C ALA A 702 9.21 1.86 42.11
N ASN A 703 8.57 1.20 43.06
CA ASN A 703 7.17 1.44 43.40
C ASN A 703 6.75 0.94 44.80
N SER A 704 5.60 1.41 45.26
CA SER A 704 5.02 1.07 46.58
C SER A 704 4.23 -0.26 46.62
N SER A 705 4.15 -1.01 45.52
CA SER A 705 3.43 -2.30 45.46
C SER A 705 4.20 -3.48 46.08
N GLY A 706 5.40 -3.24 46.65
CA GLY A 706 6.19 -4.23 47.39
C GLY A 706 6.95 -5.25 46.52
N ALA A 707 6.68 -5.31 45.22
CA ALA A 707 7.35 -6.18 44.26
C ALA A 707 7.77 -5.38 43.01
N ASN A 708 9.00 -5.61 42.56
CA ASN A 708 9.57 -5.03 41.34
C ASN A 708 9.99 -6.11 40.31
N ILE A 709 9.66 -7.38 40.58
CA ILE A 709 9.82 -8.50 39.67
C ILE A 709 8.49 -9.25 39.60
N VAL A 710 7.99 -9.53 38.40
CA VAL A 710 6.77 -10.31 38.17
C VAL A 710 7.09 -11.43 37.20
N VAL A 711 6.82 -12.68 37.58
CA VAL A 711 6.90 -13.86 36.69
C VAL A 711 5.49 -14.32 36.40
N GLY A 712 5.19 -14.62 35.14
CA GLY A 712 3.87 -15.07 34.69
C GLY A 712 4.02 -16.31 33.85
N LEU A 713 3.55 -17.43 34.39
CA LEU A 713 3.63 -18.72 33.71
C LEU A 713 2.49 -18.87 32.70
N THR A 714 2.79 -19.56 31.60
CA THR A 714 1.85 -19.98 30.55
C THR A 714 1.06 -21.23 30.89
N HIS A 715 1.43 -21.95 31.97
CA HIS A 715 0.64 -23.00 32.61
C HIS A 715 1.11 -23.26 34.06
N ASN A 716 0.42 -24.15 34.78
CA ASN A 716 0.66 -24.41 36.22
C ASN A 716 1.43 -25.72 36.52
N GLY A 717 2.26 -26.23 35.59
CA GLY A 717 3.14 -27.38 35.85
C GLY A 717 2.43 -28.71 36.17
N GLY A 718 1.20 -28.90 35.68
CA GLY A 718 0.23 -29.80 36.33
C GLY A 718 -0.58 -30.75 35.44
N GLY A 719 -0.03 -31.36 34.39
CA GLY A 719 -0.74 -32.47 33.73
C GLY A 719 -0.26 -32.96 32.37
N SER A 720 0.20 -34.21 32.31
CA SER A 720 0.26 -34.99 31.06
C SER A 720 -1.17 -35.33 30.59
N GLY A 721 -1.74 -34.49 29.73
CA GLY A 721 -3.05 -34.74 29.12
C GLY A 721 -3.35 -33.78 27.97
N VAL A 722 -3.65 -34.34 26.80
CA VAL A 722 -3.86 -33.61 25.54
C VAL A 722 -5.13 -32.71 25.55
N ASN A 723 -5.97 -32.80 26.58
CA ASN A 723 -7.31 -32.19 26.63
C ASN A 723 -7.69 -31.58 28.00
N LYS A 724 -6.76 -31.00 28.77
CA LYS A 724 -7.09 -30.42 30.11
C LYS A 724 -6.78 -28.95 30.36
N ASP A 725 -5.83 -28.34 29.67
CA ASP A 725 -5.47 -26.94 29.91
C ASP A 725 -6.02 -26.03 28.81
N LYS A 726 -7.25 -25.58 29.01
CA LYS A 726 -7.89 -24.50 28.24
C LYS A 726 -7.13 -23.15 28.27
N ASP A 727 -6.12 -23.05 29.14
CA ASP A 727 -5.35 -21.82 29.40
C ASP A 727 -3.88 -21.94 28.92
N LYS A 728 -3.51 -22.99 28.18
CA LYS A 728 -2.14 -23.16 27.63
C LYS A 728 -1.82 -22.07 26.61
N GLY A 729 -0.60 -21.53 26.67
CA GLY A 729 -0.12 -20.45 25.80
C GLY A 729 -0.68 -19.06 26.13
N LEU A 730 -1.51 -18.95 27.18
CA LEU A 730 -1.99 -17.68 27.70
C LEU A 730 -1.04 -17.17 28.79
N VAL A 731 -0.22 -16.17 28.47
CA VAL A 731 0.59 -15.46 29.47
C VAL A 731 -0.35 -14.75 30.46
N GLN A 732 -0.41 -15.22 31.70
CA GLN A 732 -1.21 -14.58 32.74
C GLN A 732 -0.29 -13.85 33.73
N MET A 733 -0.38 -12.51 33.77
CA MET A 733 0.39 -11.66 34.70
C MET A 733 -0.48 -10.82 35.65
N LEU A 734 -1.80 -11.06 35.68
CA LEU A 734 -2.72 -10.37 36.60
C LEU A 734 -2.36 -10.71 38.06
N ALA A 735 -2.45 -9.72 38.95
CA ALA A 735 -2.09 -9.89 40.36
C ALA A 735 -2.91 -10.95 41.13
N ALA A 736 -4.07 -11.36 40.59
CA ALA A 736 -4.94 -12.39 41.16
C ALA A 736 -4.84 -13.75 40.45
N ALA A 737 -4.02 -13.89 39.40
CA ALA A 737 -3.88 -15.15 38.67
C ALA A 737 -2.92 -16.11 39.40
N PRO A 738 -3.24 -17.41 39.50
CA PRO A 738 -2.45 -18.39 40.25
C PRO A 738 -1.06 -18.67 39.63
N THR A 739 -0.92 -18.43 38.33
CA THR A 739 0.33 -18.50 37.56
C THR A 739 1.26 -17.31 37.78
N THR A 740 0.77 -16.19 38.35
CA THR A 740 1.58 -14.99 38.59
C THR A 740 2.34 -15.09 39.91
N GLN A 741 3.67 -15.03 39.85
CA GLN A 741 4.53 -14.87 41.02
C GLN A 741 5.09 -13.45 41.08
N ARG A 742 5.28 -12.94 42.29
CA ARG A 742 5.81 -11.59 42.53
C ARG A 742 6.96 -11.64 43.52
N TYR A 743 8.08 -11.03 43.14
CA TYR A 743 9.31 -11.00 43.93
C TYR A 743 9.79 -9.56 44.14
N SER A 744 10.59 -9.37 45.17
CA SER A 744 11.21 -8.10 45.53
C SER A 744 12.72 -8.30 45.53
N THR A 745 13.47 -7.31 45.05
CA THR A 745 14.93 -7.23 45.20
C THR A 745 15.35 -7.19 46.69
N ILE A 746 16.65 -7.35 46.98
CA ILE A 746 17.19 -7.31 48.34
C ILE A 746 17.03 -5.92 48.97
N THR A 747 17.23 -4.88 48.15
CA THR A 747 16.81 -3.51 48.45
C THR A 747 15.30 -3.40 48.16
N PRO A 748 14.50 -2.76 49.02
CA PRO A 748 13.04 -2.69 48.85
C PRO A 748 12.61 -2.14 47.48
N ALA A 749 11.58 -2.75 46.89
CA ALA A 749 11.02 -2.34 45.60
C ALA A 749 10.62 -0.84 45.51
N THR A 750 10.39 -0.15 46.62
CA THR A 750 10.15 1.31 46.66
C THR A 750 11.35 2.15 46.20
N ASN A 751 12.55 1.58 46.26
CA ASN A 751 13.82 2.27 46.08
C ASN A 751 14.68 1.58 45.00
N THR A 752 14.12 0.69 44.17
CA THR A 752 14.91 -0.13 43.24
C THR A 752 14.18 -0.38 41.94
N ASP A 753 14.68 0.24 40.87
CA ASP A 753 14.28 -0.08 39.49
C ASP A 753 14.98 -1.39 39.07
N VAL A 754 14.28 -2.30 38.40
CA VAL A 754 14.90 -3.42 37.68
C VAL A 754 15.07 -3.02 36.22
N TYR A 755 16.26 -2.55 35.83
CA TYR A 755 16.50 -1.96 34.49
C TYR A 755 16.95 -2.96 33.43
N SER A 756 17.49 -4.11 33.81
CA SER A 756 17.92 -5.12 32.86
C SER A 756 17.67 -6.52 33.41
N LEU A 757 17.49 -7.49 32.51
CA LEU A 757 17.11 -8.84 32.87
C LEU A 757 17.65 -9.82 31.82
N ALA A 758 18.22 -10.94 32.28
CA ALA A 758 18.65 -12.06 31.43
C ALA A 758 18.08 -13.38 31.96
N ALA A 759 17.54 -14.23 31.08
CA ALA A 759 17.04 -15.56 31.43
C ALA A 759 17.93 -16.63 30.78
N ALA A 760 18.42 -17.59 31.58
CA ALA A 760 19.38 -18.62 31.17
C ALA A 760 19.55 -19.70 32.25
N ILE A 761 20.30 -20.78 31.97
CA ILE A 761 20.59 -21.83 32.96
C ILE A 761 21.78 -21.40 33.86
N LEU A 762 21.51 -20.52 34.83
CA LEU A 762 22.53 -19.83 35.64
C LEU A 762 22.97 -20.61 36.89
N THR A 763 22.17 -21.54 37.40
CA THR A 763 22.37 -22.20 38.72
C THR A 763 22.44 -23.74 38.62
N PRO A 764 22.77 -24.48 39.70
CA PRO A 764 22.77 -25.95 39.69
C PRO A 764 21.42 -26.64 39.44
N SER A 765 20.30 -25.90 39.31
CA SER A 765 18.97 -26.45 39.01
C SER A 765 18.94 -27.22 37.67
N ASN A 766 19.76 -26.78 36.71
CA ASN A 766 19.67 -27.18 35.30
C ASN A 766 18.28 -26.89 34.68
N GLN A 767 17.58 -25.90 35.24
CA GLN A 767 16.37 -25.28 34.70
C GLN A 767 16.70 -23.84 34.29
N PHE A 768 15.81 -23.18 33.55
CA PHE A 768 15.98 -21.74 33.32
C PHE A 768 15.77 -20.98 34.63
N ASP A 769 16.76 -20.16 34.93
CA ASP A 769 16.84 -19.19 36.00
C ASP A 769 16.77 -17.79 35.37
N PHE A 770 16.72 -16.74 36.18
CA PHE A 770 16.91 -15.37 35.68
C PHE A 770 17.82 -14.54 36.57
N ALA A 771 18.48 -13.55 35.97
CA ALA A 771 19.23 -12.53 36.67
C ALA A 771 18.63 -11.15 36.40
N VAL A 772 18.62 -10.28 37.41
CA VAL A 772 18.14 -8.90 37.34
C VAL A 772 19.28 -7.92 37.62
N GLY A 773 19.42 -6.91 36.79
CA GLY A 773 20.27 -5.75 36.99
C GLY A 773 19.46 -4.58 37.54
N THR A 774 19.92 -3.99 38.63
CA THR A 774 19.16 -2.96 39.35
C THR A 774 19.75 -1.57 39.23
N LYS A 775 18.90 -0.58 39.54
CA LYS A 775 19.29 0.76 39.95
C LYS A 775 18.67 1.05 41.31
N THR A 776 19.50 1.26 42.32
CA THR A 776 19.07 1.63 43.69
C THR A 776 19.15 3.14 43.93
N ALA A 777 20.10 3.80 43.28
CA ALA A 777 20.22 5.25 43.24
C ALA A 777 20.90 5.66 41.93
N GLU A 778 21.13 6.95 41.72
CA GLU A 778 21.87 7.41 40.55
C GLU A 778 23.32 6.90 40.58
N ASN A 779 23.75 6.20 39.52
CA ASN A 779 25.05 5.53 39.42
C ASN A 779 25.28 4.37 40.42
N GLU A 780 24.24 3.90 41.14
CA GLU A 780 24.32 2.78 42.08
C GLU A 780 23.34 1.66 41.75
N GLY A 781 23.79 0.42 41.90
CA GLY A 781 23.02 -0.78 41.60
C GLY A 781 23.77 -2.05 41.96
N HIS A 782 23.11 -3.18 41.73
CA HIS A 782 23.61 -4.53 41.99
C HIS A 782 22.96 -5.54 41.03
N VAL A 783 23.48 -6.76 40.98
CA VAL A 783 22.86 -7.87 40.23
C VAL A 783 22.36 -8.94 41.19
N GLU A 784 21.16 -9.49 40.95
CA GLU A 784 20.64 -10.65 41.69
C GLU A 784 20.32 -11.80 40.74
N VAL A 785 20.78 -13.01 41.09
CA VAL A 785 20.43 -14.26 40.40
C VAL A 785 19.35 -14.97 41.20
N TRP A 786 18.25 -15.29 40.51
CA TRP A 786 17.07 -15.97 41.03
C TRP A 786 17.00 -17.38 40.47
N ARG A 787 17.18 -18.34 41.37
CA ARG A 787 17.18 -19.77 41.08
C ARG A 787 15.76 -20.32 40.99
N ASN A 788 15.48 -21.05 39.92
CA ASN A 788 14.31 -21.92 39.84
C ASN A 788 14.51 -23.14 40.75
N ASN A 789 13.56 -23.38 41.65
CA ASN A 789 13.65 -24.45 42.65
C ASN A 789 13.04 -25.78 42.19
N GLY A 790 12.31 -25.80 41.07
CA GLY A 790 11.66 -27.01 40.56
C GLY A 790 10.51 -27.55 41.44
N THR A 791 10.29 -27.04 42.65
CA THR A 791 9.15 -27.33 43.55
C THR A 791 8.96 -26.21 44.58
N GLY A 792 7.71 -25.97 45.04
CA GLY A 792 7.43 -25.00 46.10
C GLY A 792 7.34 -23.55 45.59
N SER A 793 8.03 -22.61 46.24
CA SER A 793 8.19 -21.26 45.70
C SER A 793 9.07 -21.31 44.44
N LEU A 794 8.48 -21.02 43.28
CA LEU A 794 9.12 -21.12 41.96
C LEU A 794 10.56 -20.62 41.97
N PHE A 795 10.79 -19.37 42.39
CA PHE A 795 12.12 -18.77 42.50
C PHE A 795 12.55 -18.45 43.94
N THR A 796 13.85 -18.58 44.19
CA THR A 796 14.56 -18.07 45.38
C THR A 796 15.82 -17.31 44.95
N ARG A 797 16.17 -16.24 45.68
CA ARG A 797 17.40 -15.49 45.45
C ARG A 797 18.61 -16.34 45.85
N ASP A 798 19.51 -16.62 44.91
CA ASP A 798 20.69 -17.47 45.11
C ASP A 798 21.96 -16.65 45.36
N THR A 799 22.23 -15.68 44.49
CA THR A 799 23.47 -14.91 44.50
C THR A 799 23.18 -13.42 44.26
N VAL A 800 23.89 -12.57 45.00
CA VAL A 800 23.83 -11.11 44.87
C VAL A 800 25.24 -10.59 44.64
N LEU A 801 25.43 -9.82 43.58
CA LEU A 801 26.71 -9.25 43.16
C LEU A 801 26.63 -7.74 43.31
N THR A 802 27.32 -7.20 44.32
CA THR A 802 27.41 -5.75 44.61
C THR A 802 28.75 -5.15 44.20
N SER A 803 29.76 -5.98 43.96
CA SER A 803 31.10 -5.56 43.56
C SER A 803 31.78 -6.55 42.61
N ALA A 804 32.71 -6.03 41.82
CA ALA A 804 33.59 -6.75 40.89
C ALA A 804 35.04 -6.36 41.20
N GLY A 805 35.90 -7.33 41.47
CA GLY A 805 37.29 -7.07 41.89
C GLY A 805 37.44 -6.21 43.17
N GLY A 806 36.37 -6.05 43.96
CA GLY A 806 36.33 -5.16 45.14
C GLY A 806 35.81 -3.74 44.86
N VAL A 807 35.50 -3.39 43.62
CA VAL A 807 34.88 -2.10 43.22
C VAL A 807 33.37 -2.28 43.07
N GLN A 808 32.55 -1.31 43.51
CA GLN A 808 31.10 -1.35 43.29
C GLN A 808 30.76 -1.32 41.80
N ILE A 809 29.74 -2.09 41.38
CA ILE A 809 29.47 -2.26 39.95
C ILE A 809 28.79 -1.05 39.28
N GLY A 810 28.01 -0.26 40.03
CA GLY A 810 27.26 0.90 39.53
C GLY A 810 25.82 0.59 39.08
N GLU A 811 25.18 1.57 38.41
CA GLU A 811 23.83 1.40 37.83
C GLU A 811 23.90 0.36 36.71
N VAL A 812 23.14 -0.74 36.81
CA VAL A 812 23.19 -1.85 35.84
C VAL A 812 22.24 -1.59 34.67
N ARG A 813 22.81 -1.03 33.59
CA ARG A 813 22.12 -0.61 32.37
C ARG A 813 21.77 -1.79 31.46
N SER A 814 22.68 -2.75 31.35
CA SER A 814 22.54 -3.92 30.48
C SER A 814 23.04 -5.18 31.17
N LEU A 815 22.38 -6.30 30.89
CA LEU A 815 22.69 -7.61 31.45
C LEU A 815 22.48 -8.66 30.36
N TYR A 816 23.47 -9.51 30.13
CA TYR A 816 23.42 -10.57 29.13
C TYR A 816 24.02 -11.87 29.67
N ALA A 817 23.54 -13.01 29.18
CA ALA A 817 24.05 -14.33 29.54
C ALA A 817 24.49 -15.08 28.28
N ALA A 818 25.73 -15.57 28.28
CA ALA A 818 26.38 -16.23 27.15
C ALA A 818 27.57 -17.09 27.64
N ASP A 819 28.04 -18.03 26.83
CA ASP A 819 29.24 -18.84 27.13
C ASP A 819 30.48 -18.10 26.59
N VAL A 820 31.15 -17.35 27.47
CA VAL A 820 32.28 -16.49 27.10
C VAL A 820 33.58 -16.85 27.85
N VAL A 821 33.49 -17.52 29.00
CA VAL A 821 34.61 -17.93 29.84
C VAL A 821 34.30 -19.23 30.60
N ASP A 822 34.96 -20.32 30.23
CA ASP A 822 34.93 -21.62 30.94
C ASP A 822 35.00 -21.48 32.49
N SER A 823 34.31 -22.38 33.20
CA SER A 823 34.28 -22.42 34.67
C SER A 823 35.64 -22.56 35.37
N LEU A 824 36.72 -22.94 34.67
CA LEU A 824 38.10 -22.89 35.19
C LEU A 824 38.84 -21.58 34.89
N GLY A 825 38.31 -20.73 34.01
CA GLY A 825 38.97 -19.55 33.47
C GLY A 825 40.03 -19.88 32.41
N LEU A 826 39.85 -21.00 31.69
CA LEU A 826 40.80 -21.54 30.71
C LEU A 826 40.14 -21.69 29.32
N SER A 827 40.86 -22.26 28.36
CA SER A 827 40.37 -22.50 27.00
C SER A 827 39.54 -23.79 26.93
N GLY A 828 38.22 -23.70 26.79
CA GLY A 828 37.33 -24.85 26.59
C GLY A 828 35.86 -24.46 26.54
N GLN A 829 35.01 -25.38 26.08
CA GLN A 829 33.56 -25.28 26.24
C GLN A 829 33.14 -26.12 27.45
N ASP A 830 32.39 -25.54 28.38
CA ASP A 830 31.62 -26.30 29.37
C ASP A 830 30.10 -26.10 29.23
N GLY A 831 29.66 -25.22 28.32
CA GLY A 831 28.24 -24.93 28.04
C GLY A 831 27.57 -24.18 29.19
N LEU A 832 28.35 -23.55 30.07
CA LEU A 832 27.84 -22.89 31.27
C LEU A 832 27.77 -21.38 31.06
N MET A 833 26.54 -20.86 30.91
CA MET A 833 26.31 -19.43 30.73
C MET A 833 26.93 -18.59 31.87
N ASP A 834 27.76 -17.65 31.48
CA ASP A 834 28.31 -16.58 32.30
C ASP A 834 27.38 -15.38 32.38
N LEU A 835 27.78 -14.35 33.13
CA LEU A 835 27.00 -13.13 33.28
C LEU A 835 27.84 -11.90 32.89
N ILE A 836 27.39 -11.22 31.85
CA ILE A 836 28.02 -10.05 31.26
C ILE A 836 27.20 -8.82 31.65
N VAL A 837 27.83 -7.85 32.30
CA VAL A 837 27.16 -6.74 32.98
C VAL A 837 27.70 -5.41 32.46
N GLY A 838 26.80 -4.55 31.99
CA GLY A 838 27.10 -3.21 31.47
C GLY A 838 26.58 -2.15 32.42
N THR A 839 27.45 -1.28 32.91
CA THR A 839 27.12 -0.34 33.98
C THR A 839 27.46 1.11 33.68
N LYS A 840 26.82 2.00 34.43
CA LYS A 840 27.09 3.44 34.50
C LYS A 840 27.49 3.82 35.93
N THR A 841 28.58 4.58 36.05
CA THR A 841 29.15 5.02 37.34
C THR A 841 29.28 6.54 37.47
N ASN A 842 29.17 7.32 36.37
CA ASN A 842 29.20 8.78 36.41
C ASN A 842 28.27 9.45 35.38
N ASN A 843 27.97 10.72 35.64
CA ASN A 843 27.17 11.63 34.80
C ASN A 843 28.02 12.55 33.91
N TYR A 844 27.35 13.31 33.05
CA TYR A 844 27.92 14.38 32.24
C TYR A 844 28.68 15.40 33.13
N PRO A 845 29.82 15.97 32.69
CA PRO A 845 30.52 15.73 31.41
C PRO A 845 31.44 14.50 31.41
N ASN A 846 31.63 13.83 32.54
CA ASN A 846 32.60 12.75 32.70
C ASN A 846 31.88 11.39 32.76
N TYR A 847 31.22 11.00 31.67
CA TYR A 847 30.59 9.68 31.59
C TYR A 847 31.61 8.57 31.84
N ARG A 848 31.29 7.66 32.77
CA ARG A 848 32.08 6.48 33.11
C ARG A 848 31.15 5.30 33.29
N GLY A 849 31.66 4.13 32.94
CA GLY A 849 30.95 2.86 33.05
C GLY A 849 31.90 1.69 32.96
N GLN A 850 31.36 0.48 33.13
CA GLN A 850 32.15 -0.75 33.12
C GLN A 850 31.46 -1.83 32.30
N LEU A 851 32.26 -2.61 31.58
CA LEU A 851 31.90 -3.94 31.12
C LEU A 851 32.52 -4.92 32.13
N ILE A 852 31.70 -5.71 32.80
CA ILE A 852 32.10 -6.65 33.84
C ILE A 852 31.69 -8.06 33.42
N ILE A 853 32.61 -9.00 33.50
CA ILE A 853 32.36 -10.42 33.21
C ILE A 853 32.48 -11.20 34.51
N PHE A 854 31.39 -11.88 34.88
CA PHE A 854 31.36 -12.83 35.98
C PHE A 854 31.29 -14.25 35.40
N ARG A 855 32.36 -15.01 35.58
CA ARG A 855 32.42 -16.41 35.16
C ARG A 855 31.71 -17.35 36.13
N ARG A 856 31.21 -18.48 35.64
CA ARG A 856 30.46 -19.46 36.46
C ARG A 856 31.38 -20.49 37.13
N ALA A 857 31.80 -20.25 38.38
CA ALA A 857 32.87 -21.05 39.01
C ALA A 857 32.42 -22.40 39.62
N GLY A 858 32.77 -23.50 38.94
CA GLY A 858 32.89 -24.86 39.50
C GLY A 858 31.60 -25.55 39.97
N ARG A 859 31.71 -26.74 40.57
CA ARG A 859 30.56 -27.64 40.84
C ARG A 859 29.58 -27.17 41.94
N LEU A 860 29.94 -26.13 42.71
CA LEU A 860 29.05 -25.43 43.65
C LEU A 860 28.46 -24.13 43.06
N LYS A 861 28.81 -23.81 41.80
CA LYS A 861 28.26 -22.79 40.89
C LYS A 861 27.74 -21.50 41.55
N ARG A 862 28.67 -20.64 41.98
CA ARG A 862 28.39 -19.22 42.21
C ARG A 862 29.24 -18.38 41.25
N PHE A 863 28.72 -17.23 40.86
CA PHE A 863 29.41 -16.31 39.97
C PHE A 863 30.67 -15.73 40.63
N ALA A 864 31.79 -15.80 39.91
CA ALA A 864 33.07 -15.24 40.33
C ALA A 864 33.47 -14.13 39.36
N HIS A 865 34.03 -13.03 39.88
CA HIS A 865 34.59 -11.98 39.03
C HIS A 865 35.71 -12.56 38.17
N HIS A 866 35.69 -12.25 36.88
CA HIS A 866 36.70 -12.68 35.91
C HIS A 866 37.45 -11.49 35.32
N ALA A 867 36.72 -10.54 34.73
CA ALA A 867 37.30 -9.36 34.09
C ALA A 867 36.44 -8.11 34.31
N THR A 868 37.10 -6.94 34.29
CA THR A 868 36.44 -5.64 34.25
C THR A 868 37.20 -4.73 33.28
N ILE A 869 36.50 -4.27 32.25
CA ILE A 869 36.95 -3.24 31.31
C ILE A 869 36.26 -1.94 31.74
N SER A 870 37.04 -0.88 32.00
CA SER A 870 36.51 0.40 32.49
C SER A 870 36.59 1.47 31.40
N TYR A 871 35.44 2.05 31.07
CA TYR A 871 35.33 3.17 30.14
C TYR A 871 35.55 4.49 30.90
N ASN A 872 36.47 5.31 30.40
CA ASN A 872 36.80 6.62 30.97
C ASN A 872 36.16 7.79 30.19
N ASP A 873 35.52 7.46 29.08
CA ASP A 873 35.03 8.30 27.99
C ASP A 873 33.59 7.91 27.58
N GLY A 874 32.85 7.25 28.46
CA GLY A 874 31.51 6.75 28.16
C GLY A 874 30.98 5.77 29.20
N TYR A 875 29.73 5.35 29.03
CA TYR A 875 29.12 4.27 29.81
C TYR A 875 28.36 3.28 28.92
N VAL A 876 28.20 2.05 29.40
CA VAL A 876 27.54 0.97 28.66
C VAL A 876 26.03 1.11 28.76
N ASN A 877 25.33 1.18 27.62
CA ASN A 877 23.88 1.13 27.52
C ASN A 877 23.37 -0.27 27.13
N ALA A 878 24.08 -0.93 26.21
CA ALA A 878 23.64 -2.19 25.61
C ALA A 878 24.82 -3.17 25.45
N ILE A 879 24.55 -4.45 25.58
CA ILE A 879 25.49 -5.56 25.39
C ILE A 879 24.79 -6.63 24.56
N LYS A 880 25.52 -7.24 23.63
CA LYS A 880 25.06 -8.42 22.90
C LYS A 880 26.24 -9.39 22.71
N ALA A 881 26.01 -10.68 22.98
CA ALA A 881 26.93 -11.72 22.55
C ALA A 881 26.88 -11.83 21.02
N TYR A 882 28.04 -12.00 20.41
CA TYR A 882 28.26 -11.79 18.99
C TYR A 882 29.13 -12.91 18.43
N ASP A 883 28.72 -13.51 17.30
CA ASP A 883 29.57 -14.45 16.57
C ASP A 883 30.18 -13.70 15.39
N SER A 884 31.45 -13.32 15.52
CA SER A 884 32.18 -12.59 14.48
C SER A 884 32.59 -13.45 13.29
N GLY A 885 32.35 -14.77 13.32
CA GLY A 885 32.61 -15.64 12.19
C GLY A 885 34.08 -15.95 11.89
N LEU A 886 35.01 -15.51 12.76
CA LEU A 886 36.44 -15.73 12.58
C LEU A 886 36.77 -17.24 12.51
N PRO A 887 37.36 -17.74 11.40
CA PRO A 887 37.58 -19.18 11.21
C PRO A 887 38.74 -19.68 12.07
N ARG A 888 38.44 -19.98 13.33
CA ARG A 888 39.32 -20.60 14.32
C ARG A 888 38.49 -21.65 15.08
N GLY A 889 39.15 -22.59 15.76
CA GLY A 889 38.48 -23.68 16.51
C GLY A 889 37.88 -23.19 17.83
N THR A 890 37.06 -22.14 17.76
CA THR A 890 36.68 -21.26 18.86
C THR A 890 35.15 -21.19 18.90
N ILE A 891 34.58 -21.50 20.05
CA ILE A 891 33.16 -21.85 20.19
C ILE A 891 32.57 -21.16 21.45
N LEU A 892 33.11 -19.98 21.73
CA LEU A 892 32.76 -19.05 22.79
C LEU A 892 32.42 -17.71 22.11
N ASP A 893 31.43 -17.00 22.61
CA ASP A 893 30.96 -15.77 21.96
C ASP A 893 31.95 -14.60 22.15
N ASP A 894 31.97 -13.69 21.17
CA ASP A 894 32.54 -12.35 21.29
C ASP A 894 31.50 -11.40 21.93
N ILE A 895 31.93 -10.18 22.29
CA ILE A 895 31.06 -9.21 22.98
C ILE A 895 31.00 -7.89 22.20
N ALA A 896 29.81 -7.52 21.73
CA ALA A 896 29.51 -6.19 21.21
C ALA A 896 28.94 -5.30 22.32
N VAL A 897 29.47 -4.07 22.44
CA VAL A 897 29.15 -3.12 23.52
C VAL A 897 28.67 -1.80 22.93
N GLY A 898 27.44 -1.39 23.25
CA GLY A 898 26.87 -0.11 22.88
C GLY A 898 27.07 0.93 23.97
N LEU A 899 27.71 2.05 23.63
CA LEU A 899 28.12 3.10 24.54
C LEU A 899 27.38 4.42 24.27
N ARG A 900 27.14 5.19 25.34
CA ARG A 900 27.02 6.65 25.25
C ARG A 900 28.38 7.26 25.55
N VAL A 901 28.83 8.21 24.72
CA VAL A 901 30.08 8.97 24.92
C VAL A 901 29.77 10.47 25.12
N PRO A 902 30.64 11.27 25.75
CA PRO A 902 30.42 12.71 25.93
C PRO A 902 30.42 13.45 24.59
N GLY A 903 29.32 14.15 24.29
CA GLY A 903 29.29 15.18 23.25
C GLY A 903 29.68 16.57 23.78
N THR A 904 29.44 17.59 22.97
CA THR A 904 29.65 19.02 23.29
C THR A 904 28.72 19.55 24.39
N SER A 905 27.59 18.89 24.63
CA SER A 905 26.63 19.18 25.69
C SER A 905 25.96 17.89 26.17
N GLU A 906 25.20 17.93 27.27
CA GLU A 906 24.43 16.77 27.74
C GLU A 906 23.35 16.32 26.72
N ASN A 907 22.87 17.24 25.88
CA ASN A 907 21.89 16.97 24.82
C ASN A 907 22.54 16.59 23.47
N ASP A 908 23.87 16.55 23.41
CA ASP A 908 24.62 16.06 22.25
C ASP A 908 24.79 14.55 22.43
N PHE A 909 23.81 13.80 21.93
CA PHE A 909 23.69 12.35 22.11
C PHE A 909 24.68 11.61 21.20
N GLN A 910 25.94 11.56 21.61
CA GLN A 910 26.99 10.80 20.92
C GLN A 910 27.09 9.36 21.46
N GLY A 911 27.54 8.43 20.62
CA GLY A 911 27.70 7.02 20.99
C GLY A 911 28.69 6.28 20.10
N ARG A 912 29.06 5.08 20.55
CA ARG A 912 30.06 4.22 19.92
C ARG A 912 29.71 2.76 20.17
N VAL A 913 30.04 1.90 19.22
CA VAL A 913 29.99 0.44 19.38
C VAL A 913 31.42 -0.08 19.44
N ASP A 914 31.74 -0.82 20.50
CA ASP A 914 33.04 -1.48 20.68
C ASP A 914 32.87 -3.00 20.55
N LEU A 915 33.65 -3.63 19.67
CA LEU A 915 33.68 -5.08 19.47
C LEU A 915 34.89 -5.70 20.18
N TRP A 916 34.63 -6.65 21.08
CA TRP A 916 35.63 -7.32 21.91
C TRP A 916 35.69 -8.81 21.57
N HIS A 917 36.69 -9.21 20.79
CA HIS A 917 36.89 -10.62 20.48
C HIS A 917 37.43 -11.40 21.68
N ASN A 918 36.98 -12.63 21.79
CA ASN A 918 37.45 -13.61 22.76
C ASN A 918 38.76 -14.26 22.26
N ASN A 919 39.87 -14.03 22.96
CA ASN A 919 41.15 -14.62 22.58
C ASN A 919 41.28 -16.11 22.94
N ASN A 920 40.19 -16.74 23.42
CA ASN A 920 40.13 -18.16 23.80
C ASN A 920 41.16 -18.53 24.88
N ASN A 921 41.50 -17.57 25.74
CA ASN A 921 42.41 -17.71 26.88
C ASN A 921 41.88 -16.95 28.12
N GLY A 922 40.59 -16.62 28.12
CA GLY A 922 39.94 -15.77 29.13
C GLY A 922 40.15 -14.26 28.95
N ASN A 923 40.96 -13.79 28.01
CA ASN A 923 41.15 -12.36 27.75
C ASN A 923 40.37 -11.90 26.51
N PHE A 924 39.87 -10.67 26.58
CA PHE A 924 39.14 -10.01 25.50
C PHE A 924 39.95 -8.84 24.92
N GLY A 925 39.77 -8.53 23.64
CA GLY A 925 40.44 -7.39 23.00
C GLY A 925 41.90 -7.64 22.63
N ILE A 926 42.59 -6.60 22.15
CA ILE A 926 44.04 -6.61 21.89
C ILE A 926 44.69 -5.55 22.76
N GLY A 927 45.60 -5.95 23.65
CA GLY A 927 46.35 -5.02 24.51
C GLY A 927 45.50 -4.23 25.52
N GLY A 928 44.26 -4.68 25.81
CA GLY A 928 43.31 -3.96 26.67
C GLY A 928 42.42 -2.95 25.92
N MET A 929 42.48 -2.92 24.58
CA MET A 929 41.58 -2.17 23.71
C MET A 929 40.63 -3.12 22.97
N PRO A 930 39.46 -2.66 22.51
CA PRO A 930 38.59 -3.45 21.63
C PRO A 930 39.30 -3.81 20.33
N ASN A 931 38.79 -4.84 19.65
CA ASN A 931 39.30 -5.29 18.36
C ASN A 931 38.88 -4.37 17.22
N ASP A 932 37.66 -3.81 17.32
CA ASP A 932 37.08 -2.91 16.34
C ASP A 932 36.14 -1.90 17.03
N GLN A 933 35.93 -0.74 16.42
CA GLN A 933 35.07 0.32 16.93
C GLN A 933 34.38 1.07 15.79
N VAL A 934 33.10 1.43 15.98
CA VAL A 934 32.37 2.27 15.02
C VAL A 934 31.45 3.27 15.72
N GLU A 935 31.31 4.45 15.13
CA GLU A 935 30.47 5.55 15.64
C GLU A 935 29.19 5.64 14.78
N PRO A 936 28.03 5.18 15.28
CA PRO A 936 26.79 5.09 14.49
C PRO A 936 26.04 6.44 14.36
N GLY A 937 26.70 7.57 14.65
CA GLY A 937 26.10 8.90 14.57
C GLY A 937 25.14 9.28 15.70
N GLY A 938 25.07 8.52 16.80
CA GLY A 938 24.31 8.89 17.99
C GLY A 938 24.48 7.95 19.19
N GLU A 939 23.85 8.26 20.32
CA GLU A 939 23.80 7.41 21.53
C GLU A 939 23.26 6.02 21.18
N VAL A 940 24.05 4.97 21.48
CA VAL A 940 23.59 3.60 21.29
C VAL A 940 22.61 3.25 22.41
N MET A 941 21.37 2.97 22.03
CA MET A 941 20.27 2.65 22.94
C MET A 941 20.08 1.14 23.10
N SER A 942 20.24 0.38 22.02
CA SER A 942 20.05 -1.07 22.01
C SER A 942 20.92 -1.76 20.95
N LEU A 943 21.23 -3.04 21.17
CA LEU A 943 21.96 -3.91 20.27
C LEU A 943 21.22 -5.22 20.09
N ALA A 944 21.14 -5.71 18.85
CA ALA A 944 20.74 -7.07 18.52
C ALA A 944 21.70 -7.68 17.49
N ALA A 945 21.73 -9.01 17.40
CA ALA A 945 22.67 -9.73 16.55
C ALA A 945 21.97 -10.93 15.91
N GLY A 946 22.20 -11.16 14.62
CA GLY A 946 21.50 -12.21 13.86
C GLY A 946 21.95 -12.27 12.41
N LEU A 947 21.54 -13.32 11.70
CA LEU A 947 21.83 -13.53 10.28
C LEU A 947 21.00 -12.56 9.42
N LEU A 948 21.50 -11.33 9.17
CA LEU A 948 20.82 -10.35 8.33
C LEU A 948 21.13 -10.54 6.84
N ASN A 949 22.26 -11.14 6.49
CA ASN A 949 22.69 -11.37 5.12
C ASN A 949 22.79 -12.87 4.73
N ILE A 950 23.37 -13.19 3.55
CA ILE A 950 23.48 -14.55 2.99
C ILE A 950 24.60 -15.39 3.64
N ASP A 951 25.59 -14.76 4.28
CA ASP A 951 26.63 -15.49 5.01
C ASP A 951 26.09 -16.26 6.23
N ASN A 952 26.96 -16.88 7.04
CA ASN A 952 26.53 -17.65 8.22
C ASN A 952 27.04 -17.02 9.52
N TYR A 953 27.15 -15.70 9.54
CA TYR A 953 27.74 -14.93 10.63
C TYR A 953 26.73 -13.93 11.18
N ASN A 954 26.86 -13.58 12.46
CA ASN A 954 25.94 -12.63 13.05
C ASN A 954 26.30 -11.21 12.59
N ASP A 955 25.35 -10.56 11.92
CA ASP A 955 25.38 -9.13 11.66
C ASP A 955 24.87 -8.37 12.89
N LEU A 956 25.28 -7.11 13.05
CA LEU A 956 24.90 -6.30 14.22
C LEU A 956 23.83 -5.25 13.86
N VAL A 957 22.74 -5.24 14.62
CA VAL A 957 21.69 -4.23 14.59
C VAL A 957 21.93 -3.24 15.73
N VAL A 958 21.97 -1.95 15.40
CA VAL A 958 22.24 -0.87 16.36
C VAL A 958 21.06 0.12 16.37
N GLY A 959 20.37 0.21 17.50
CA GLY A 959 19.34 1.22 17.74
C GLY A 959 19.96 2.52 18.26
N VAL A 960 19.79 3.62 17.53
CA VAL A 960 20.49 4.89 17.76
C VAL A 960 19.52 6.01 18.16
N LYS A 961 19.97 6.90 19.04
CA LYS A 961 19.31 8.16 19.39
C LYS A 961 20.26 9.34 19.16
N TYR A 962 19.83 10.33 18.37
CA TYR A 962 20.56 11.60 18.17
C TYR A 962 19.81 12.83 18.69
N ALA A 963 18.50 12.73 19.00
CA ALA A 963 17.74 13.79 19.66
C ALA A 963 16.69 13.23 20.63
N GLU A 964 16.16 14.08 21.51
CA GLU A 964 15.09 13.66 22.42
C GLU A 964 13.76 13.42 21.71
N LYS A 965 13.05 12.35 22.10
CA LYS A 965 11.64 12.04 21.76
C LYS A 965 11.33 11.72 20.29
N SER A 966 12.14 12.16 19.33
CA SER A 966 11.88 11.96 17.90
C SER A 966 13.11 11.84 17.00
N GLY A 967 14.34 11.87 17.53
CA GLY A 967 15.56 11.74 16.71
C GLY A 967 16.27 10.42 16.98
N GLY A 968 16.15 9.47 16.06
CA GLY A 968 16.87 8.21 16.08
C GLY A 968 17.01 7.61 14.68
N THR A 969 17.72 6.50 14.60
CA THR A 969 17.86 5.70 13.37
C THR A 969 18.19 4.27 13.76
N LEU A 970 18.02 3.34 12.81
CA LEU A 970 18.40 1.95 12.92
C LEU A 970 19.57 1.72 11.96
N MET A 971 20.70 1.22 12.47
CA MET A 971 21.88 0.95 11.65
C MET A 971 22.15 -0.56 11.62
N TYR A 972 22.29 -1.12 10.42
CA TYR A 972 22.75 -2.49 10.21
C TYR A 972 24.23 -2.49 9.84
N TYR A 973 25.00 -3.27 10.57
CA TYR A 973 26.41 -3.53 10.29
C TYR A 973 26.53 -4.97 9.79
N THR A 974 26.35 -5.15 8.48
CA THR A 974 26.53 -6.45 7.82
C THR A 974 28.02 -6.75 7.73
N SER A 975 28.49 -7.69 8.55
CA SER A 975 29.89 -7.74 8.97
C SER A 975 30.68 -8.81 8.23
N PRO A 976 31.77 -8.46 7.50
CA PRO A 976 32.71 -9.48 7.06
C PRO A 976 33.36 -10.16 8.29
N PRO A 977 33.82 -11.43 8.17
CA PRO A 977 34.33 -12.18 9.31
C PRO A 977 35.40 -11.44 10.13
N GLY A 978 35.07 -11.15 11.40
CA GLY A 978 35.95 -10.53 12.37
C GLY A 978 36.02 -9.01 12.39
N TYR A 979 35.20 -8.28 11.63
CA TYR A 979 35.28 -6.80 11.56
C TYR A 979 33.92 -6.14 11.32
N LEU A 980 33.70 -4.97 11.93
CA LEU A 980 32.56 -4.12 11.63
C LEU A 980 32.88 -3.22 10.43
N PRO A 981 31.96 -3.03 9.46
CA PRO A 981 32.17 -2.07 8.39
C PRO A 981 32.18 -0.64 8.94
N SER A 982 33.03 0.23 8.37
CA SER A 982 33.17 1.62 8.82
C SER A 982 31.92 2.50 8.66
N TYR A 983 30.92 2.02 7.92
CA TYR A 983 29.60 2.63 7.75
C TYR A 983 28.53 1.55 7.87
N GLY A 984 27.48 1.83 8.62
CA GLY A 984 26.26 1.00 8.65
C GLY A 984 25.31 1.38 7.52
N SER A 985 24.40 0.48 7.17
CA SER A 985 23.26 0.77 6.29
C SER A 985 21.99 1.02 7.10
N ASP A 986 21.24 2.06 6.73
CA ASP A 986 19.92 2.34 7.31
C ASP A 986 18.84 1.60 6.48
N PRO A 987 18.12 0.62 7.05
CA PRO A 987 17.10 -0.16 6.33
C PRO A 987 15.84 0.64 6.02
N SER A 988 15.73 1.89 6.48
CA SER A 988 14.61 2.79 6.19
C SER A 988 14.75 3.59 4.89
N GLY A 989 15.88 3.46 4.18
CA GLY A 989 16.17 4.32 3.03
C GLY A 989 16.41 5.80 3.40
N GLY A 990 16.60 6.11 4.70
CA GLY A 990 16.77 7.47 5.22
C GLY A 990 15.47 8.13 5.71
N HIS A 991 14.36 7.40 5.77
CA HIS A 991 13.16 7.84 6.49
C HIS A 991 13.47 7.92 8.00
N GLN A 992 13.42 9.12 8.58
CA GLN A 992 13.70 9.31 10.01
C GLN A 992 12.65 8.61 10.87
N HIS A 993 12.96 7.40 11.33
CA HIS A 993 12.30 6.80 12.47
C HIS A 993 12.62 7.61 13.73
N GLY A 994 11.68 7.64 14.69
CA GLY A 994 11.92 8.29 15.98
C GLY A 994 13.03 7.63 16.81
N GLU A 995 13.19 8.05 18.07
CA GLU A 995 14.12 7.47 19.04
C GLU A 995 13.97 5.93 19.07
N VAL A 996 14.95 5.18 18.54
CA VAL A 996 14.92 3.71 18.51
C VAL A 996 15.34 3.19 19.88
N VAL A 997 14.36 2.83 20.70
CA VAL A 997 14.60 2.50 22.12
C VAL A 997 15.08 1.06 22.29
N VAL A 998 14.48 0.12 21.54
CA VAL A 998 14.75 -1.31 21.64
C VAL A 998 14.84 -1.89 20.24
N ALA A 999 15.81 -2.78 20.01
CA ALA A 999 15.94 -3.60 18.82
C ALA A 999 16.11 -5.06 19.23
N HIS A 1000 15.52 -5.98 18.46
CA HIS A 1000 15.66 -7.42 18.65
C HIS A 1000 15.68 -8.12 17.28
N THR A 1001 16.44 -9.21 17.19
CA THR A 1001 16.58 -10.07 16.00
C THR A 1001 15.83 -11.37 16.25
N VAL A 1002 15.02 -11.81 15.28
CA VAL A 1002 14.09 -12.93 15.48
C VAL A 1002 13.71 -13.53 14.14
N VAL A 1003 13.45 -14.84 14.08
CA VAL A 1003 12.98 -15.51 12.87
C VAL A 1003 11.46 -15.63 12.95
N PHE A 1004 10.71 -14.65 12.44
CA PHE A 1004 9.24 -14.73 12.48
C PHE A 1004 8.68 -15.74 11.45
N ARG A 1005 9.47 -16.07 10.41
CA ARG A 1005 9.12 -17.04 9.37
C ARG A 1005 10.17 -18.16 9.32
N PRO A 1006 9.83 -19.42 9.65
CA PRO A 1006 10.79 -20.54 9.74
C PRO A 1006 11.57 -20.88 8.46
N SER A 1007 11.15 -20.37 7.31
CA SER A 1007 11.85 -20.50 6.02
C SER A 1007 11.93 -19.12 5.36
N PRO A 1008 13.12 -18.67 4.91
CA PRO A 1008 14.38 -19.41 4.80
C PRO A 1008 15.22 -19.50 6.09
N GLY A 1009 14.73 -18.99 7.22
CA GLY A 1009 15.40 -19.10 8.53
C GLY A 1009 16.38 -17.97 8.85
N ARG A 1010 16.39 -16.89 8.06
CA ARG A 1010 17.11 -15.64 8.32
C ARG A 1010 16.41 -14.82 9.40
N THR A 1011 17.15 -13.98 10.13
CA THR A 1011 16.55 -13.15 11.18
C THR A 1011 15.92 -11.90 10.57
N ASP A 1012 14.63 -11.74 10.81
CA ASP A 1012 13.92 -10.47 10.72
C ASP A 1012 14.35 -9.55 11.90
N VAL A 1013 14.10 -8.25 11.78
CA VAL A 1013 14.45 -7.26 12.81
C VAL A 1013 13.22 -6.52 13.27
N ILE A 1014 12.96 -6.55 14.57
CA ILE A 1014 11.86 -5.86 15.23
C ILE A 1014 12.44 -4.75 16.10
N VAL A 1015 11.94 -3.53 15.91
CA VAL A 1015 12.37 -2.36 16.69
C VAL A 1015 11.19 -1.60 17.27
N ALA A 1016 11.40 -1.08 18.47
CA ALA A 1016 10.44 -0.25 19.16
C ALA A 1016 10.90 1.22 19.12
N VAL A 1017 10.07 2.03 18.47
CA VAL A 1017 10.36 3.42 18.09
C VAL A 1017 9.49 4.35 18.94
N ARG A 1018 10.05 5.50 19.30
CA ARG A 1018 9.32 6.61 19.91
C ARG A 1018 9.42 7.84 19.02
N GLU A 1019 8.28 8.33 18.54
CA GLU A 1019 8.19 9.51 17.70
C GLU A 1019 7.22 10.56 18.27
N LEU A 1020 7.12 11.70 17.60
CA LEU A 1020 6.13 12.74 17.89
C LEU A 1020 5.04 12.74 16.81
N ASN A 1021 3.78 12.68 17.22
CA ASN A 1021 2.65 12.80 16.31
C ASN A 1021 2.47 14.25 15.80
N ALA A 1022 1.53 14.47 14.88
CA ALA A 1022 1.22 15.81 14.34
C ALA A 1022 0.79 16.86 15.40
N SER A 1023 0.38 16.41 16.58
CA SER A 1023 0.03 17.24 17.75
C SER A 1023 1.20 17.43 18.73
N ASN A 1024 2.43 17.05 18.33
CA ASN A 1024 3.65 17.10 19.13
C ASN A 1024 3.61 16.24 20.41
N GLN A 1025 2.79 15.18 20.42
CA GLN A 1025 2.70 14.21 21.52
C GLN A 1025 3.55 12.98 21.22
N SER A 1026 4.20 12.46 22.25
CA SER A 1026 5.00 11.22 22.17
C SER A 1026 4.10 10.02 21.88
N ILE A 1027 4.39 9.25 20.84
CA ILE A 1027 3.72 7.97 20.56
C ILE A 1027 4.74 6.86 20.35
N GLY A 1028 4.41 5.67 20.88
CA GLY A 1028 5.14 4.44 20.59
C GLY A 1028 4.72 3.84 19.25
N LYS A 1029 5.68 3.27 18.53
CA LYS A 1029 5.45 2.39 17.39
C LYS A 1029 6.33 1.16 17.49
N LEU A 1030 5.88 0.09 16.86
CA LEU A 1030 6.68 -1.09 16.56
C LEU A 1030 6.90 -1.14 15.06
N VAL A 1031 8.14 -1.35 14.61
CA VAL A 1031 8.48 -1.55 13.21
C VAL A 1031 9.15 -2.90 13.06
N ILE A 1032 8.66 -3.72 12.14
CA ILE A 1032 9.17 -5.07 11.87
C ILE A 1032 9.69 -5.07 10.43
N TYR A 1033 11.01 -5.08 10.28
CA TYR A 1033 11.71 -5.24 9.01
C TYR A 1033 11.88 -6.72 8.72
N PHE A 1034 11.37 -7.17 7.58
CA PHE A 1034 11.48 -8.57 7.18
C PHE A 1034 12.75 -8.81 6.39
N ASN A 1035 13.43 -9.91 6.68
CA ASN A 1035 14.62 -10.24 5.92
C ASN A 1035 14.27 -10.51 4.44
N LYS A 1036 15.16 -10.06 3.56
CA LYS A 1036 15.04 -10.22 2.11
C LYS A 1036 15.64 -11.53 1.59
N PHE A 1037 16.52 -12.16 2.36
CA PHE A 1037 17.22 -13.40 2.02
C PHE A 1037 16.60 -14.63 2.68
#